data_AF-A0A673BBU1-F1
#
_entry.id   AF-A0A673BBU1-F1
#
_cell.length_a   1.000
_cell.length_b   1.000
_cell.length_c   1.000
_cell.angle_alpha   90.00
_cell.angle_beta   90.00
_cell.angle_gamma   90.00
#
_symmetry.space_group_name_H-M   'P 1'
#
loop_
_entity.id
_entity.type
_entity.pdbx_description
1 polymer ?
#
loop_
_entity_poly.entity_id
_entity_poly.type
_entity_poly.pdbx_seq_one_letter_code
_entity_poly.pdbx_strand_id
1 'polypeptide(L)'
;MSTGPSHTRGHVDQWCSSIFVGMGGLQPRPSCVPNPCHPGVQCMETPEGVKCGPCPDGMEGNGTHCTDVDECTVMPCHMGVRCINTSPGFRCGSCPAGYTGPQVQGVGLAYARANKQVCTDINECEGQNKGGCVENSVCMNTPGSFRCGPCKTGYVGDQRRGCKPERACGNGQPNPCHASAECIVHREGTIECQCGVGWAGNGYLCGPDIDIDGFPDEKLECPESNCNKDNCLTVPNSGQEDADNDGIGDACDEDADGDGILNTQDNCVLVPNVDQRNIDEDDFGDACDNCKAIKNNDQKDTDVDKFGDECDEDIDGDGIPNHLDNCKRVPNKDQIDRDGDKVGDACDSCPYVPNPDQLDVDNDLIGDPCDTNKDSDGDGHQDSRDNCPAVINSSQLDTDKDGKGDECDDDDDNDGIPDLLPPGPDNCRLIPNPLQEDSDGDGVGNVCETDFDNDTIIDIIDACPENAEVTLTDFREYQTVVLDPEGDAQIDPNWVVLNQGREIVQTMNSDPGLAVGYTAFSGVDFEGTFHVNTVTDDDYAGFIFGYQDSSSFYVVMWKQVEQIYWQANPFRAVAEPGIQLKAVKSDTGPGENLRNALWHTGDTPDHVKLLWKDARNVGWKDKTSYRWFLQHRPADGYIRVRFYEGPQMVADTGVIIDATMRGGRLGVFCFSQENIIWANLRYRCNGTTTQTNTHRVQYTLHKELATHLRLLA
;
A
#
# COMPACT_ATOMS: atom_id res chain seq x y z
N MET A 1 4.88 -45.72 -60.29
CA MET A 1 5.33 -45.15 -61.58
C MET A 1 6.85 -45.23 -61.61
N SER A 2 7.41 -45.79 -62.69
CA SER A 2 8.79 -45.68 -63.20
C SER A 2 9.96 -45.69 -62.19
N THR A 3 11.00 -46.51 -62.31
CA THR A 3 11.63 -47.14 -63.48
C THR A 3 12.74 -48.03 -62.94
N GLY A 4 12.95 -49.21 -63.53
CA GLY A 4 14.23 -49.93 -63.40
C GLY A 4 15.35 -49.19 -64.17
N PRO A 5 16.42 -49.87 -64.63
CA PRO A 5 16.64 -51.32 -64.59
C PRO A 5 18.12 -51.73 -64.38
N SER A 6 18.38 -53.04 -64.57
CA SER A 6 19.49 -53.61 -65.39
C SER A 6 20.95 -53.43 -64.94
N HIS A 7 21.87 -54.38 -65.06
CA HIS A 7 21.92 -55.81 -65.40
C HIS A 7 23.42 -56.13 -65.58
N THR A 8 23.80 -57.40 -65.40
CA THR A 8 24.84 -58.13 -66.17
C THR A 8 26.31 -57.69 -66.02
N ARG A 9 27.34 -58.50 -66.23
CA ARG A 9 27.63 -59.85 -66.81
C ARG A 9 29.07 -60.12 -66.28
N GLY A 10 29.54 -61.32 -65.98
CA GLY A 10 29.36 -62.59 -66.66
C GLY A 10 30.70 -63.04 -67.25
N HIS A 11 30.97 -64.35 -67.16
CA HIS A 11 31.85 -65.15 -68.02
C HIS A 11 33.38 -65.02 -67.80
N VAL A 12 34.25 -66.02 -68.02
CA VAL A 12 34.21 -67.40 -68.58
C VAL A 12 35.61 -67.98 -68.24
N ASP A 13 35.73 -69.16 -67.63
CA ASP A 13 35.81 -70.48 -68.27
C ASP A 13 37.25 -70.88 -68.68
N GLN A 14 37.61 -72.11 -68.30
CA GLN A 14 38.37 -73.09 -69.08
C GLN A 14 39.86 -73.48 -68.83
N TRP A 15 39.99 -74.78 -68.47
CA TRP A 15 40.87 -75.86 -68.98
C TRP A 15 42.38 -75.82 -68.67
N CYS A 16 42.94 -76.92 -68.15
CA CYS A 16 43.47 -78.03 -68.97
C CYS A 16 44.14 -79.14 -68.12
N SER A 17 44.15 -80.35 -68.69
CA SER A 17 44.54 -81.67 -68.18
C SER A 17 46.04 -81.92 -67.91
N SER A 18 46.30 -83.04 -67.21
CA SER A 18 47.23 -84.14 -67.60
C SER A 18 48.50 -84.44 -66.76
N ILE A 19 48.44 -85.60 -66.09
CA ILE A 19 49.40 -86.74 -66.00
C ILE A 19 50.82 -86.60 -65.35
N PHE A 20 51.15 -87.62 -64.53
CA PHE A 20 52.40 -88.43 -64.42
C PHE A 20 53.09 -88.51 -63.03
N VAL A 21 52.92 -89.71 -62.42
CA VAL A 21 53.89 -90.62 -61.74
C VAL A 21 54.62 -90.21 -60.45
N GLY A 22 54.57 -91.16 -59.51
CA GLY A 22 55.13 -91.10 -58.16
C GLY A 22 56.65 -91.03 -58.04
N MET A 23 57.11 -90.74 -56.83
CA MET A 23 58.00 -91.59 -56.04
C MET A 23 58.03 -91.06 -54.60
N GLY A 24 58.06 -91.97 -53.63
CA GLY A 24 57.96 -91.66 -52.21
C GLY A 24 59.16 -90.93 -51.64
N GLY A 25 58.91 -90.13 -50.60
CA GLY A 25 59.91 -89.51 -49.76
C GLY A 25 59.28 -88.85 -48.53
N LEU A 26 59.44 -89.52 -47.38
CA LEU A 26 59.43 -89.02 -45.99
C LEU A 26 58.40 -87.92 -45.62
N GLN A 27 57.39 -88.29 -44.81
CA GLN A 27 56.46 -87.35 -44.17
C GLN A 27 57.19 -86.34 -43.26
N PRO A 28 56.96 -85.01 -43.41
CA PRO A 28 57.44 -84.01 -42.47
C PRO A 28 56.67 -84.09 -41.14
N ARG A 29 57.38 -83.90 -40.03
CA ARG A 29 56.75 -83.79 -38.70
C ARG A 29 55.80 -82.58 -38.68
N PRO A 30 54.60 -82.68 -38.07
CA PRO A 30 53.69 -81.54 -37.92
C PRO A 30 54.40 -80.39 -37.20
N SER A 31 54.39 -79.19 -37.78
CA SER A 31 54.94 -77.97 -37.15
C SER A 31 53.89 -76.86 -37.13
N CYS A 32 54.00 -75.91 -36.22
CA CYS A 32 53.13 -74.72 -36.14
C CYS A 32 53.35 -73.72 -37.28
N VAL A 33 54.06 -74.11 -38.36
CA VAL A 33 54.31 -73.28 -39.54
C VAL A 33 53.99 -74.08 -40.81
N PRO A 34 52.99 -73.66 -41.61
CA PRO A 34 52.03 -72.58 -41.35
C PRO A 34 51.09 -72.93 -40.16
N ASN A 35 50.69 -71.93 -39.37
CA ASN A 35 49.89 -72.15 -38.14
C ASN A 35 48.52 -72.78 -38.48
N PRO A 36 48.26 -74.02 -38.07
CA PRO A 36 46.99 -74.71 -38.36
C PRO A 36 45.86 -74.31 -37.39
N CYS A 37 46.13 -73.48 -36.38
CA CYS A 37 45.14 -72.99 -35.42
C CYS A 37 44.42 -71.73 -35.92
N HIS A 38 43.22 -71.49 -35.39
CA HIS A 38 42.44 -70.30 -35.72
C HIS A 38 43.23 -69.01 -35.41
N PRO A 39 43.09 -67.92 -36.19
CA PRO A 39 43.73 -66.64 -35.89
C PRO A 39 43.48 -66.21 -34.43
N GLY A 40 44.55 -65.88 -33.70
CA GLY A 40 44.49 -65.52 -32.28
C GLY A 40 44.63 -66.70 -31.30
N VAL A 41 44.61 -67.96 -31.75
CA VAL A 41 44.81 -69.15 -30.90
C VAL A 41 46.28 -69.56 -30.85
N GLN A 42 46.76 -69.84 -29.64
CA GLN A 42 48.13 -70.31 -29.42
C GLN A 42 48.32 -71.74 -29.97
N CYS A 43 49.33 -71.93 -30.81
CA CYS A 43 49.72 -73.23 -31.37
C CYS A 43 50.85 -73.85 -30.53
N MET A 44 50.68 -75.10 -30.10
CA MET A 44 51.69 -75.85 -29.34
C MET A 44 52.05 -77.14 -30.07
N GLU A 45 53.35 -77.38 -30.24
CA GLU A 45 53.86 -78.64 -30.81
C GLU A 45 54.01 -79.67 -29.69
N THR A 46 53.29 -80.81 -29.78
CA THR A 46 53.42 -81.92 -28.83
C THR A 46 53.99 -83.17 -29.53
N PRO A 47 54.50 -84.16 -28.78
CA PRO A 47 55.02 -85.40 -29.35
C PRO A 47 53.99 -86.20 -30.17
N GLU A 48 52.69 -85.98 -29.95
CA GLU A 48 51.59 -86.61 -30.69
C GLU A 48 51.06 -85.78 -31.88
N GLY A 49 51.54 -84.55 -32.09
CA GLY A 49 51.11 -83.66 -33.18
C GLY A 49 50.98 -82.18 -32.76
N VAL A 50 50.45 -81.34 -33.65
CA VAL A 50 50.14 -79.93 -33.31
C VAL A 50 48.84 -79.87 -32.52
N LYS A 51 48.83 -79.20 -31.36
CA LYS A 51 47.65 -78.96 -30.52
C LYS A 51 47.37 -77.47 -30.43
N CYS A 52 46.14 -77.08 -30.77
CA CYS A 52 45.68 -75.71 -30.62
C CYS A 52 45.16 -75.46 -29.20
N GLY A 53 45.44 -74.26 -28.68
CA GLY A 53 44.86 -73.76 -27.44
C GLY A 53 43.34 -73.52 -27.54
N PRO A 54 42.70 -73.04 -26.47
CA PRO A 54 41.30 -72.65 -26.51
C PRO A 54 41.06 -71.52 -27.51
N CYS A 55 39.83 -71.44 -28.03
CA CYS A 55 39.40 -70.31 -28.86
C CYS A 55 39.53 -68.97 -28.11
N PRO A 56 39.73 -67.85 -28.83
CA PRO A 56 39.76 -66.53 -28.21
C PRO A 56 38.44 -66.22 -27.50
N ASP A 57 38.47 -65.33 -26.51
CA ASP A 57 37.27 -64.92 -25.78
C ASP A 57 36.18 -64.45 -26.75
N GLY A 58 34.93 -64.88 -26.52
CA GLY A 58 33.79 -64.62 -27.42
C GLY A 58 33.67 -65.61 -28.59
N MET A 59 34.51 -66.64 -28.65
CA MET A 59 34.41 -67.70 -29.65
C MET A 59 34.43 -69.09 -29.02
N GLU A 60 33.73 -70.04 -29.64
CA GLU A 60 33.67 -71.44 -29.22
C GLU A 60 34.18 -72.36 -30.33
N GLY A 61 34.79 -73.48 -29.96
CA GLY A 61 35.33 -74.43 -30.91
C GLY A 61 36.51 -75.24 -30.39
N ASN A 62 37.17 -75.94 -31.31
CA ASN A 62 38.25 -76.87 -30.98
C ASN A 62 39.66 -76.26 -31.12
N GLY A 63 39.76 -74.92 -31.22
CA GLY A 63 41.02 -74.19 -31.41
C GLY A 63 41.54 -74.16 -32.85
N THR A 64 41.08 -75.06 -33.73
CA THR A 64 41.35 -75.01 -35.18
C THR A 64 40.21 -74.34 -35.95
N HIS A 65 38.97 -74.60 -35.55
CA HIS A 65 37.77 -73.92 -36.01
C HIS A 65 37.11 -73.28 -34.81
N CYS A 66 37.12 -71.94 -34.76
CA CYS A 66 36.43 -71.16 -33.76
C CYS A 66 35.28 -70.41 -34.45
N THR A 67 34.09 -70.50 -33.88
CA THR A 67 32.91 -69.75 -34.32
C THR A 67 32.52 -68.75 -33.26
N ASP A 68 31.96 -67.63 -33.71
CA ASP A 68 31.45 -66.58 -32.84
C ASP A 68 30.38 -67.10 -31.89
N VAL A 69 30.46 -66.70 -30.62
CA VAL A 69 29.43 -67.00 -29.62
C VAL A 69 28.42 -65.87 -29.62
N ASP A 70 27.15 -66.16 -29.90
CA ASP A 70 26.10 -65.14 -29.83
C ASP A 70 25.74 -64.80 -28.38
N GLU A 71 26.35 -63.75 -27.85
CA GLU A 71 26.08 -63.32 -26.47
C GLU A 71 24.70 -62.63 -26.32
N CYS A 72 24.00 -62.28 -27.40
CA CYS A 72 22.64 -61.74 -27.30
C CYS A 72 21.61 -62.77 -26.83
N THR A 73 21.95 -64.06 -26.88
CA THR A 73 21.13 -65.17 -26.36
C THR A 73 20.84 -65.07 -24.86
N VAL A 74 21.70 -64.41 -24.07
CA VAL A 74 21.50 -64.21 -22.63
C VAL A 74 20.81 -62.88 -22.26
N MET A 75 20.31 -62.15 -23.27
CA MET A 75 19.63 -60.85 -23.12
C MET A 75 20.38 -59.87 -22.21
N PRO A 76 21.60 -59.44 -22.61
CA PRO A 76 22.41 -58.51 -21.81
C PRO A 76 21.91 -57.06 -21.86
N CYS A 77 21.07 -56.70 -22.84
CA CYS A 77 20.55 -55.34 -23.01
C CYS A 77 19.25 -55.10 -22.23
N HIS A 78 18.94 -53.83 -21.95
CA HIS A 78 17.71 -53.45 -21.25
C HIS A 78 16.47 -53.87 -22.05
N MET A 79 15.36 -54.14 -21.38
CA MET A 79 14.09 -54.47 -22.02
C MET A 79 13.69 -53.39 -23.04
N GLY A 80 13.43 -53.79 -24.29
CA GLY A 80 13.11 -52.87 -25.39
C GLY A 80 14.33 -52.32 -26.16
N VAL A 81 15.56 -52.56 -25.69
CA VAL A 81 16.79 -52.19 -26.39
C VAL A 81 17.28 -53.33 -27.28
N ARG A 82 17.64 -53.02 -28.52
CA ARG A 82 18.17 -54.00 -29.47
C ARG A 82 19.60 -54.40 -29.09
N CYS A 83 19.79 -55.70 -28.88
CA CYS A 83 21.12 -56.33 -28.79
C CYS A 83 21.67 -56.59 -30.19
N ILE A 84 22.96 -56.31 -30.41
CA ILE A 84 23.66 -56.55 -31.67
C ILE A 84 24.84 -57.47 -31.37
N ASN A 85 24.79 -58.70 -31.89
CA ASN A 85 25.91 -59.62 -31.85
C ASN A 85 27.02 -59.14 -32.81
N THR A 86 28.27 -59.19 -32.36
CA THR A 86 29.46 -58.75 -33.09
C THR A 86 30.51 -59.86 -33.07
N SER A 87 31.43 -59.90 -34.02
CA SER A 87 32.51 -60.89 -33.96
C SER A 87 33.87 -60.21 -33.83
N PRO A 88 34.51 -60.24 -32.64
CA PRO A 88 34.07 -60.86 -31.38
C PRO A 88 33.16 -59.99 -30.49
N GLY A 89 32.20 -60.59 -29.77
CA GLY A 89 31.45 -60.00 -28.65
C GLY A 89 30.04 -59.47 -28.95
N PHE A 90 29.52 -58.57 -28.12
CA PHE A 90 28.23 -57.93 -28.37
C PHE A 90 28.23 -56.45 -28.01
N ARG A 91 27.22 -55.73 -28.51
CA ARG A 91 26.90 -54.37 -28.05
C ARG A 91 25.39 -54.15 -27.94
N CYS A 92 25.00 -53.40 -26.92
CA CYS A 92 23.65 -52.91 -26.75
C CYS A 92 23.46 -51.55 -27.45
N GLY A 93 22.26 -51.33 -27.98
CA GLY A 93 21.85 -49.99 -28.41
C GLY A 93 21.76 -48.99 -27.25
N SER A 94 21.47 -47.74 -27.57
CA SER A 94 21.12 -46.73 -26.56
C SER A 94 19.84 -47.11 -25.81
N CYS A 95 19.67 -46.56 -24.61
CA CYS A 95 18.42 -46.67 -23.87
C CYS A 95 17.23 -46.13 -24.69
N PRO A 96 16.00 -46.63 -24.45
CA PRO A 96 14.80 -46.12 -25.13
C PRO A 96 14.60 -44.62 -24.86
N ALA A 97 13.81 -43.96 -25.70
CA ALA A 97 13.42 -42.56 -25.46
C ALA A 97 12.78 -42.42 -24.06
N GLY A 98 13.15 -41.36 -23.33
CA GLY A 98 12.74 -41.13 -21.94
C GLY A 98 13.61 -41.85 -20.89
N TYR A 99 14.64 -42.62 -21.29
CA TYR A 99 15.55 -43.29 -20.38
C TYR A 99 17.01 -42.93 -20.67
N THR A 100 17.83 -42.88 -19.63
CA THR A 100 19.28 -42.66 -19.72
C THR A 100 20.04 -43.83 -19.10
N GLY A 101 21.25 -44.08 -19.58
CA GLY A 101 22.08 -45.17 -19.07
C GLY A 101 23.28 -45.44 -19.97
N PRO A 102 24.34 -46.05 -19.42
CA PRO A 102 25.53 -46.37 -20.20
C PRO A 102 25.22 -47.44 -21.26
N GLN A 103 25.86 -47.32 -22.42
CA GLN A 103 25.87 -48.40 -23.41
C GLN A 103 26.79 -49.52 -22.94
N VAL A 104 26.32 -50.76 -23.05
CA VAL A 104 27.08 -51.94 -22.67
C VAL A 104 27.60 -52.65 -23.91
N GLN A 105 28.91 -52.91 -23.93
CA GLN A 105 29.56 -53.77 -24.92
C GLN A 105 30.62 -54.62 -24.22
N GLY A 106 30.88 -55.81 -24.74
CA GLY A 106 31.86 -56.72 -24.17
C GLY A 106 31.94 -58.03 -24.93
N VAL A 107 32.81 -58.93 -24.47
CA VAL A 107 33.12 -60.18 -25.17
C VAL A 107 32.91 -61.36 -24.23
N GLY A 108 32.23 -62.41 -24.70
CA GLY A 108 32.01 -63.65 -23.98
C GLY A 108 30.75 -63.69 -23.09
N LEU A 109 30.15 -64.88 -22.99
CA LEU A 109 28.90 -65.12 -22.24
C LEU A 109 28.99 -64.78 -20.75
N ALA A 110 30.17 -64.95 -20.13
CA ALA A 110 30.37 -64.62 -18.72
C ALA A 110 30.23 -63.10 -18.48
N TYR A 111 30.79 -62.29 -19.37
CA TYR A 111 30.68 -60.83 -19.30
C TYR A 111 29.26 -60.36 -19.58
N ALA A 112 28.61 -60.93 -20.59
CA ALA A 112 27.22 -60.61 -20.96
C ALA A 112 26.21 -60.94 -19.84
N ARG A 113 26.46 -61.98 -19.04
CA ARG A 113 25.62 -62.31 -17.87
C ARG A 113 25.84 -61.38 -16.67
N ALA A 114 27.08 -60.95 -16.46
CA ALA A 114 27.45 -60.12 -15.31
C ALA A 114 27.14 -58.63 -15.52
N ASN A 115 27.21 -58.14 -16.76
CA ASN A 115 27.09 -56.73 -17.08
C ASN A 115 25.83 -56.50 -17.93
N LYS A 116 24.67 -56.40 -17.26
CA LYS A 116 23.42 -56.05 -17.94
C LYS A 116 23.29 -54.54 -18.09
N GLN A 117 22.77 -54.08 -19.22
CA GLN A 117 22.46 -52.67 -19.42
C GLN A 117 21.32 -52.25 -18.50
N VAL A 118 21.57 -51.21 -17.70
CA VAL A 118 20.58 -50.57 -16.83
C VAL A 118 20.23 -49.23 -17.45
N CYS A 119 18.93 -49.05 -17.73
CA CYS A 119 18.38 -47.78 -18.20
C CYS A 119 17.49 -47.25 -17.08
N THR A 120 17.80 -46.05 -16.59
CA THR A 120 17.01 -45.34 -15.58
C THR A 120 16.14 -44.31 -16.27
N ASP A 121 14.93 -44.15 -15.76
CA ASP A 121 13.99 -43.14 -16.19
C ASP A 121 14.61 -41.73 -16.10
N ILE A 122 14.39 -40.89 -17.12
CA ILE A 122 14.80 -39.49 -17.08
C ILE A 122 13.67 -38.72 -16.40
N ASN A 123 13.94 -38.08 -15.27
CA ASN A 123 12.96 -37.20 -14.66
C ASN A 123 12.92 -35.86 -15.39
N GLU A 124 12.03 -35.69 -16.37
CA GLU A 124 11.96 -34.44 -17.14
C GLU A 124 11.49 -33.25 -16.30
N CYS A 125 10.85 -33.50 -15.16
CA CYS A 125 10.42 -32.47 -14.22
C CYS A 125 11.57 -31.84 -13.42
N GLU A 126 12.74 -32.48 -13.35
CA GLU A 126 13.95 -31.95 -12.70
C GLU A 126 14.83 -31.13 -13.65
N GLY A 127 14.49 -31.08 -14.95
CA GLY A 127 15.20 -30.26 -15.93
C GLY A 127 14.88 -28.76 -15.80
N GLN A 128 15.72 -27.92 -16.42
CA GLN A 128 15.58 -26.44 -16.38
C GLN A 128 14.22 -25.91 -16.84
N ASN A 129 13.48 -26.65 -17.67
CA ASN A 129 12.17 -26.23 -18.19
C ASN A 129 10.99 -27.01 -17.57
N LYS A 130 11.17 -27.79 -16.48
CA LYS A 130 10.10 -28.59 -15.83
C LYS A 130 9.24 -29.40 -16.82
N GLY A 131 9.90 -30.13 -17.73
CA GLY A 131 9.25 -30.87 -18.82
C GLY A 131 8.62 -30.01 -19.94
N GLY A 132 8.65 -28.68 -19.86
CA GLY A 132 7.91 -27.79 -20.77
C GLY A 132 6.44 -27.63 -20.41
N CYS A 133 6.07 -27.96 -19.16
CA CYS A 133 4.75 -27.65 -18.63
C CYS A 133 4.57 -26.15 -18.43
N VAL A 134 3.34 -25.66 -18.55
CA VAL A 134 3.07 -24.22 -18.36
C VAL A 134 3.50 -23.80 -16.95
N GLU A 135 4.03 -22.59 -16.83
CA GLU A 135 4.44 -22.01 -15.55
C GLU A 135 3.31 -22.08 -14.52
N ASN A 136 3.67 -22.32 -13.26
CA ASN A 136 2.73 -22.56 -12.15
C ASN A 136 1.80 -23.77 -12.30
N SER A 137 2.13 -24.73 -13.17
CA SER A 137 1.49 -26.06 -13.19
C SER A 137 2.35 -27.15 -12.56
N VAL A 138 1.71 -28.24 -12.14
CA VAL A 138 2.38 -29.39 -11.52
C VAL A 138 2.93 -30.32 -12.61
N CYS A 139 4.25 -30.56 -12.65
CA CYS A 139 4.84 -31.58 -13.52
C CYS A 139 4.84 -32.93 -12.80
N MET A 140 4.28 -33.97 -13.43
CA MET A 140 4.29 -35.34 -12.91
C MET A 140 5.15 -36.24 -13.80
N ASN A 141 6.26 -36.73 -13.25
CA ASN A 141 7.13 -37.69 -13.93
C ASN A 141 6.46 -39.07 -14.03
N THR A 142 6.63 -39.76 -15.15
CA THR A 142 6.12 -41.11 -15.39
C THR A 142 7.19 -41.99 -16.03
N PRO A 143 7.16 -43.32 -15.89
CA PRO A 143 8.19 -44.16 -16.51
C PRO A 143 8.26 -43.99 -18.04
N GLY A 144 9.33 -43.37 -18.54
CA GLY A 144 9.63 -43.09 -19.95
C GLY A 144 9.03 -41.81 -20.52
N SER A 145 8.39 -40.95 -19.70
CA SER A 145 7.75 -39.70 -20.13
C SER A 145 7.34 -38.83 -18.94
N PHE A 146 6.83 -37.63 -19.16
CA PHE A 146 6.16 -36.83 -18.13
C PHE A 146 4.74 -36.44 -18.58
N ARG A 147 3.92 -35.93 -17.64
CA ARG A 147 2.67 -35.26 -17.95
C ARG A 147 2.50 -33.99 -17.14
N CYS A 148 1.91 -32.96 -17.75
CA CYS A 148 1.57 -31.72 -17.08
C CYS A 148 0.20 -31.85 -16.40
N GLY A 149 0.17 -31.56 -15.11
CA GLY A 149 -0.98 -31.65 -14.23
C GLY A 149 -1.77 -30.34 -14.15
N PRO A 150 -2.66 -30.23 -13.15
CA PRO A 150 -3.39 -29.00 -12.89
C PRO A 150 -2.44 -27.86 -12.48
N CYS A 151 -2.97 -26.65 -12.45
CA CYS A 151 -2.30 -25.52 -11.82
C CYS A 151 -2.01 -25.82 -10.34
N LYS A 152 -0.91 -25.28 -9.83
CA LYS A 152 -0.56 -25.35 -8.41
C LYS A 152 -1.64 -24.65 -7.57
N THR A 153 -1.69 -24.97 -6.29
CA THR A 153 -2.57 -24.29 -5.33
C THR A 153 -2.39 -22.77 -5.41
N GLY A 154 -3.49 -22.01 -5.42
CA GLY A 154 -3.50 -20.56 -5.59
C GLY A 154 -3.51 -20.08 -7.06
N TYR A 155 -3.52 -21.01 -8.03
CA TYR A 155 -3.58 -20.69 -9.45
C TYR A 155 -4.74 -21.42 -10.14
N VAL A 156 -5.43 -20.70 -11.03
CA VAL A 156 -6.51 -21.21 -11.88
C VAL A 156 -6.13 -21.13 -13.35
N GLY A 157 -6.56 -22.12 -14.14
CA GLY A 157 -6.26 -22.15 -15.57
C GLY A 157 -6.04 -23.56 -16.11
N ASP A 158 -5.39 -23.62 -17.27
CA ASP A 158 -5.07 -24.88 -17.96
C ASP A 158 -3.77 -24.76 -18.77
N GLN A 159 -3.36 -25.86 -19.39
CA GLN A 159 -2.13 -25.94 -20.18
C GLN A 159 -2.19 -25.15 -21.52
N ARG A 160 -3.35 -24.60 -21.92
CA ARG A 160 -3.52 -23.78 -23.14
C ARG A 160 -3.56 -22.28 -22.85
N ARG A 161 -4.27 -21.89 -21.80
CA ARG A 161 -4.47 -20.50 -21.36
C ARG A 161 -3.41 -20.04 -20.37
N GLY A 162 -2.71 -20.99 -19.76
CA GLY A 162 -1.77 -20.78 -18.67
C GLY A 162 -2.44 -20.72 -17.31
N CYS A 163 -1.62 -20.89 -16.27
CA CYS A 163 -2.04 -20.81 -14.88
C CYS A 163 -1.83 -19.39 -14.37
N LYS A 164 -2.92 -18.70 -14.03
CA LYS A 164 -2.90 -17.37 -13.43
C LYS A 164 -3.31 -17.44 -11.96
N PRO A 165 -2.93 -16.47 -11.11
CA PRO A 165 -3.34 -16.49 -9.72
C PRO A 165 -4.87 -16.45 -9.60
N GLU A 166 -5.41 -17.17 -8.61
CA GLU A 166 -6.85 -17.18 -8.31
C GLU A 166 -7.32 -15.82 -7.79
N ARG A 167 -6.53 -15.22 -6.90
CA ARG A 167 -6.62 -13.81 -6.49
C ARG A 167 -5.27 -13.16 -6.77
N ALA A 168 -5.28 -12.05 -7.48
CA ALA A 168 -4.08 -11.32 -7.86
C ALA A 168 -4.13 -9.90 -7.32
N CYS A 169 -2.96 -9.31 -7.06
CA CYS A 169 -2.80 -7.89 -6.77
C CYS A 169 -2.87 -7.06 -8.06
N GLY A 170 -2.82 -5.72 -7.95
CA GLY A 170 -2.88 -4.81 -9.10
C GLY A 170 -1.81 -5.08 -10.18
N ASN A 171 -0.63 -5.56 -9.76
CA ASN A 171 0.48 -5.94 -10.65
C ASN A 171 0.35 -7.35 -11.28
N GLY A 172 -0.74 -8.08 -11.02
CA GLY A 172 -0.98 -9.42 -11.54
C GLY A 172 -0.26 -10.55 -10.81
N GLN A 173 0.53 -10.25 -9.76
CA GLN A 173 1.13 -11.26 -8.88
C GLN A 173 0.08 -11.92 -7.96
N PRO A 174 0.32 -13.15 -7.46
CA PRO A 174 -0.56 -13.78 -6.48
C PRO A 174 -0.75 -12.90 -5.25
N ASN A 175 -2.00 -12.70 -4.83
CA ASN A 175 -2.33 -11.91 -3.66
C ASN A 175 -2.02 -12.71 -2.38
N PRO A 176 -1.03 -12.29 -1.56
CA PRO A 176 -0.63 -13.00 -0.34
C PRO A 176 -1.49 -12.63 0.88
N CYS A 177 -2.36 -11.62 0.77
CA CYS A 177 -3.08 -11.04 1.89
C CYS A 177 -4.19 -11.93 2.44
N HIS A 178 -4.75 -11.55 3.59
CA HIS A 178 -5.94 -12.20 4.12
C HIS A 178 -7.15 -12.09 3.15
N ALA A 179 -8.18 -12.92 3.34
CA ALA A 179 -9.40 -12.85 2.52
C ALA A 179 -10.18 -11.54 2.69
N SER A 180 -10.09 -10.95 3.88
CA SER A 180 -10.69 -9.66 4.23
C SER A 180 -9.71 -8.50 4.11
N ALA A 181 -8.57 -8.68 3.44
CA ALA A 181 -7.56 -7.65 3.25
C ALA A 181 -7.45 -7.23 1.78
N GLU A 182 -7.15 -5.96 1.57
CA GLU A 182 -6.77 -5.39 0.30
C GLU A 182 -5.26 -5.56 0.07
N CYS A 183 -4.89 -5.79 -1.20
CA CYS A 183 -3.49 -5.87 -1.60
C CYS A 183 -3.10 -4.55 -2.26
N ILE A 184 -2.29 -3.77 -1.56
CA ILE A 184 -1.76 -2.49 -2.00
C ILE A 184 -0.38 -2.78 -2.60
N VAL A 185 -0.17 -2.29 -3.82
CA VAL A 185 1.10 -2.42 -4.52
C VAL A 185 1.75 -1.04 -4.54
N HIS A 186 2.92 -0.93 -3.93
CA HIS A 186 3.70 0.30 -3.88
C HIS A 186 4.50 0.52 -5.17
N ARG A 187 5.08 1.71 -5.32
CA ARG A 187 5.82 2.13 -6.53
C ARG A 187 7.00 1.18 -6.84
N GLU A 188 7.75 0.79 -5.82
CA GLU A 188 8.86 -0.21 -5.88
C GLU A 188 8.40 -1.63 -6.26
N GLY A 189 7.08 -1.87 -6.33
CA GLY A 189 6.50 -3.20 -6.58
C GLY A 189 6.40 -4.09 -5.35
N THR A 190 6.75 -3.58 -4.16
CA THR A 190 6.47 -4.22 -2.87
C THR A 190 4.96 -4.33 -2.64
N ILE A 191 4.56 -5.39 -1.92
CA ILE A 191 3.15 -5.68 -1.63
C ILE A 191 2.91 -5.44 -0.15
N GLU A 192 2.01 -4.53 0.16
CA GLU A 192 1.44 -4.34 1.48
C GLU A 192 0.03 -4.91 1.54
N CYS A 193 -0.29 -5.53 2.67
CA CYS A 193 -1.63 -6.02 2.94
C CYS A 193 -2.28 -5.14 4.01
N GLN A 194 -3.47 -4.62 3.73
CA GLN A 194 -4.24 -3.82 4.68
C GLN A 194 -5.58 -4.50 4.92
N CYS A 195 -5.96 -4.72 6.19
CA CYS A 195 -7.29 -5.23 6.50
C CYS A 195 -8.36 -4.24 6.00
N GLY A 196 -9.42 -4.77 5.38
CA GLY A 196 -10.54 -3.96 4.91
C GLY A 196 -11.43 -3.51 6.08
N VAL A 197 -12.30 -2.53 5.82
CA VAL A 197 -13.22 -1.95 6.82
C VAL A 197 -14.01 -3.03 7.57
N GLY A 198 -14.12 -2.88 8.89
CA GLY A 198 -14.73 -3.86 9.79
C GLY A 198 -13.81 -5.05 10.13
N TRP A 199 -12.53 -4.93 9.80
CA TRP A 199 -11.49 -5.89 10.14
C TRP A 199 -10.20 -5.19 10.53
N ALA A 200 -9.48 -5.74 11.51
CA ALA A 200 -8.21 -5.23 12.00
C ALA A 200 -7.13 -6.32 12.06
N GLY A 201 -5.86 -5.90 12.09
CA GLY A 201 -4.68 -6.78 12.06
C GLY A 201 -3.62 -6.31 11.07
N ASN A 202 -2.61 -7.16 10.84
CA ASN A 202 -1.46 -6.86 9.98
C ASN A 202 -1.70 -7.10 8.47
N GLY A 203 -2.96 -7.29 8.06
CA GLY A 203 -3.35 -7.53 6.66
C GLY A 203 -3.11 -8.96 6.14
N TYR A 204 -2.17 -9.71 6.71
CA TYR A 204 -2.01 -11.14 6.45
C TYR A 204 -2.94 -11.98 7.33
N LEU A 205 -3.17 -11.50 8.55
CA LEU A 205 -4.19 -11.96 9.48
C LEU A 205 -5.11 -10.79 9.77
N CYS A 206 -6.42 -10.98 9.57
CA CYS A 206 -7.41 -9.98 9.94
C CYS A 206 -8.52 -10.64 10.77
N GLY A 207 -8.84 -10.03 11.91
CA GLY A 207 -9.98 -10.35 12.77
C GLY A 207 -11.11 -9.35 12.59
N PRO A 208 -12.34 -9.68 13.01
CA PRO A 208 -13.42 -8.69 13.10
C PRO A 208 -13.00 -7.51 13.97
N ASP A 209 -13.48 -6.33 13.57
CA ASP A 209 -13.31 -5.05 14.25
C ASP A 209 -14.67 -4.35 14.16
N ILE A 210 -15.42 -4.38 15.27
CA ILE A 210 -16.83 -4.00 15.29
C ILE A 210 -17.04 -2.48 15.33
N ASP A 211 -16.17 -1.75 15.99
CA ASP A 211 -16.24 -0.31 16.17
C ASP A 211 -15.26 0.46 15.27
N ILE A 212 -14.46 -0.26 14.48
CA ILE A 212 -13.69 0.23 13.33
C ILE A 212 -12.56 1.19 13.76
N ASP A 213 -11.96 0.97 14.90
CA ASP A 213 -10.85 1.79 15.40
C ASP A 213 -9.47 1.26 14.98
N GLY A 214 -9.43 0.07 14.38
CA GLY A 214 -8.21 -0.56 13.88
C GLY A 214 -7.61 -1.62 14.82
N PHE A 215 -8.28 -1.97 15.92
CA PHE A 215 -7.93 -3.09 16.78
C PHE A 215 -8.98 -4.22 16.70
N PRO A 216 -8.56 -5.49 16.66
CA PRO A 216 -9.50 -6.60 16.53
C PRO A 216 -10.18 -6.95 17.86
N ASP A 217 -11.45 -7.37 17.77
CA ASP A 217 -12.28 -7.80 18.92
C ASP A 217 -11.62 -8.92 19.75
N GLU A 218 -10.76 -9.72 19.11
CA GLU A 218 -10.04 -10.84 19.69
C GLU A 218 -8.57 -10.81 19.28
N LYS A 219 -7.68 -11.19 20.20
CA LYS A 219 -6.24 -11.21 19.94
C LYS A 219 -5.88 -12.14 18.77
N LEU A 220 -5.14 -11.63 17.80
CA LEU A 220 -4.64 -12.37 16.64
C LEU A 220 -3.23 -12.93 16.91
N GLU A 221 -2.87 -13.99 16.20
CA GLU A 221 -1.54 -14.64 16.31
C GLU A 221 -0.46 -13.90 15.50
N CYS A 222 -0.31 -12.60 15.74
CA CYS A 222 0.75 -11.76 15.18
C CYS A 222 1.46 -10.95 16.28
N PRO A 223 2.74 -10.59 16.09
CA PRO A 223 3.51 -9.81 17.05
C PRO A 223 3.17 -8.30 17.04
N GLU A 224 2.59 -7.77 15.96
CA GLU A 224 2.30 -6.35 15.81
C GLU A 224 1.22 -5.85 16.79
N SER A 225 1.27 -4.57 17.18
CA SER A 225 0.35 -4.00 18.17
C SER A 225 -1.11 -4.00 17.72
N ASN A 226 -1.35 -3.74 16.44
CA ASN A 226 -2.67 -3.80 15.79
C ASN A 226 -3.26 -5.22 15.68
N CYS A 227 -2.57 -6.23 16.21
CA CYS A 227 -3.09 -7.59 16.40
C CYS A 227 -3.47 -7.90 17.85
N ASN A 228 -3.22 -6.99 18.79
CA ASN A 228 -3.68 -7.14 20.17
C ASN A 228 -5.20 -7.00 20.23
N LYS A 229 -5.79 -7.61 21.25
CA LYS A 229 -7.22 -7.48 21.49
C LYS A 229 -7.53 -6.03 21.84
N ASP A 230 -8.56 -5.49 21.24
CA ASP A 230 -9.17 -4.24 21.64
C ASP A 230 -9.64 -4.28 23.12
N ASN A 231 -9.25 -3.24 23.88
CA ASN A 231 -9.61 -3.04 25.28
C ASN A 231 -10.97 -2.32 25.47
N CYS A 232 -11.58 -1.78 24.41
CA CYS A 232 -12.93 -1.20 24.43
C CYS A 232 -13.78 -1.60 23.21
N LEU A 233 -14.12 -2.89 23.12
CA LEU A 233 -14.89 -3.58 22.05
C LEU A 233 -16.07 -2.90 21.35
N THR A 234 -16.62 -1.78 21.82
CA THR A 234 -17.77 -1.13 21.16
C THR A 234 -17.66 0.39 21.11
N VAL A 235 -16.60 0.95 21.67
CA VAL A 235 -16.37 2.39 21.79
C VAL A 235 -15.02 2.65 21.12
N PRO A 236 -15.00 3.25 19.92
CA PRO A 236 -13.75 3.47 19.21
C PRO A 236 -12.76 4.24 20.09
N ASN A 237 -11.61 3.64 20.35
CA ASN A 237 -10.54 4.24 21.13
C ASN A 237 -9.19 3.85 20.51
N SER A 238 -8.96 4.34 19.31
CA SER A 238 -7.87 3.91 18.43
C SER A 238 -6.45 4.10 18.98
N GLY A 239 -6.29 4.79 20.11
CA GLY A 239 -5.02 4.87 20.86
C GLY A 239 -4.84 3.78 21.91
N GLN A 240 -5.90 3.04 22.24
CA GLN A 240 -6.00 2.00 23.28
C GLN A 240 -5.45 2.44 24.64
N GLU A 241 -5.58 3.72 25.00
CA GLU A 241 -5.18 4.25 26.29
C GLU A 241 -5.87 3.47 27.44
N ASP A 242 -5.09 3.15 28.48
CA ASP A 242 -5.44 2.30 29.64
C ASP A 242 -4.54 2.75 30.80
N ALA A 243 -5.03 3.70 31.60
CA ALA A 243 -4.24 4.43 32.58
C ALA A 243 -3.80 3.54 33.75
N ASP A 244 -4.65 2.64 34.22
CA ASP A 244 -4.37 1.74 35.35
C ASP A 244 -3.82 0.35 34.94
N ASN A 245 -3.84 0.05 33.63
CA ASN A 245 -3.38 -1.20 33.01
C ASN A 245 -4.15 -2.44 33.48
N ASP A 246 -5.44 -2.32 33.78
CA ASP A 246 -6.29 -3.46 34.14
C ASP A 246 -6.79 -4.26 32.91
N GLY A 247 -6.61 -3.70 31.70
CA GLY A 247 -6.99 -4.28 30.42
C GLY A 247 -8.36 -3.84 29.89
N ILE A 248 -9.02 -2.90 30.55
CA ILE A 248 -10.17 -2.11 30.09
C ILE A 248 -9.62 -0.75 29.65
N GLY A 249 -10.02 -0.26 28.47
CA GLY A 249 -9.52 1.04 27.99
C GLY A 249 -10.23 2.22 28.65
N ASP A 250 -9.55 3.36 28.74
CA ASP A 250 -10.05 4.59 29.39
C ASP A 250 -11.43 5.02 28.84
N ALA A 251 -11.67 4.80 27.54
CA ALA A 251 -12.90 5.19 26.85
C ALA A 251 -14.15 4.41 27.30
N CYS A 252 -13.98 3.26 27.93
CA CYS A 252 -15.06 2.38 28.38
C CYS A 252 -14.91 1.89 29.82
N ASP A 253 -13.93 2.39 30.56
CA ASP A 253 -13.78 2.16 31.99
C ASP A 253 -14.71 3.06 32.81
N GLU A 254 -15.25 2.55 33.91
CA GLU A 254 -16.01 3.31 34.88
C GLU A 254 -15.12 4.01 35.94
N ASP A 255 -13.88 3.55 36.11
CA ASP A 255 -12.87 3.99 37.09
C ASP A 255 -11.47 3.90 36.43
N ALA A 256 -11.20 4.80 35.47
CA ALA A 256 -10.11 4.65 34.50
C ALA A 256 -8.71 4.64 35.12
N ASP A 257 -8.53 5.23 36.31
CA ASP A 257 -7.26 5.24 37.02
C ASP A 257 -7.17 4.23 38.18
N GLY A 258 -8.27 3.51 38.45
CA GLY A 258 -8.36 2.44 39.44
C GLY A 258 -8.21 2.90 40.90
N ASP A 259 -8.49 4.18 41.20
CA ASP A 259 -8.37 4.72 42.56
C ASP A 259 -9.58 4.41 43.46
N GLY A 260 -10.66 3.90 42.86
CA GLY A 260 -11.90 3.51 43.52
C GLY A 260 -12.99 4.60 43.51
N ILE A 261 -12.78 5.69 42.79
CA ILE A 261 -13.74 6.78 42.57
C ILE A 261 -14.17 6.74 41.11
N LEU A 262 -15.49 6.62 40.89
CA LEU A 262 -16.02 6.56 39.52
C LEU A 262 -15.71 7.86 38.76
N ASN A 263 -15.37 7.76 37.47
CA ASN A 263 -15.02 8.89 36.59
C ASN A 263 -15.98 10.10 36.72
N THR A 264 -17.29 9.84 36.85
CA THR A 264 -18.32 10.90 37.00
C THR A 264 -18.26 11.70 38.32
N GLN A 265 -17.52 11.22 39.30
CA GLN A 265 -17.33 11.82 40.63
C GLN A 265 -15.88 12.18 40.90
N ASP A 266 -14.99 11.83 39.98
CA ASP A 266 -13.57 12.01 40.08
C ASP A 266 -13.16 13.31 39.37
N ASN A 267 -12.44 14.18 40.08
CA ASN A 267 -11.87 15.39 39.51
C ASN A 267 -10.50 15.18 38.85
N CYS A 268 -9.96 13.95 38.84
CA CYS A 268 -8.76 13.56 38.10
C CYS A 268 -8.87 12.17 37.47
N VAL A 269 -9.81 12.02 36.54
CA VAL A 269 -10.21 10.76 35.86
C VAL A 269 -9.06 9.83 35.42
N LEU A 270 -7.88 10.36 35.09
CA LEU A 270 -6.74 9.60 34.57
C LEU A 270 -5.55 9.54 35.55
N VAL A 271 -5.67 10.09 36.76
CA VAL A 271 -4.56 10.24 37.72
C VAL A 271 -5.03 9.96 39.16
N PRO A 272 -4.61 8.84 39.78
CA PRO A 272 -5.15 8.39 41.07
C PRO A 272 -5.06 9.42 42.19
N ASN A 273 -6.21 9.82 42.74
CA ASN A 273 -6.29 10.86 43.76
C ASN A 273 -7.47 10.69 44.74
N VAL A 274 -7.46 9.59 45.49
CA VAL A 274 -8.45 9.24 46.54
C VAL A 274 -8.83 10.36 47.52
N ASP A 275 -7.98 11.38 47.72
CA ASP A 275 -8.30 12.51 48.59
C ASP A 275 -9.18 13.60 47.94
N GLN A 276 -9.33 13.57 46.62
CA GLN A 276 -10.13 14.48 45.77
C GLN A 276 -9.87 15.95 46.09
N ARG A 277 -8.65 16.27 46.52
CA ARG A 277 -8.30 17.62 46.90
C ARG A 277 -8.30 18.53 45.68
N ASN A 278 -8.94 19.69 45.79
CA ASN A 278 -9.00 20.72 44.76
C ASN A 278 -9.00 22.10 45.49
N ILE A 279 -7.90 22.85 45.39
CA ILE A 279 -7.67 24.09 46.16
C ILE A 279 -8.44 25.29 45.61
N ASP A 280 -8.48 25.46 44.30
CA ASP A 280 -9.13 26.62 43.68
C ASP A 280 -10.60 26.37 43.33
N GLU A 281 -11.06 25.12 43.36
CA GLU A 281 -12.43 24.68 43.07
C GLU A 281 -12.78 24.82 41.58
N ASP A 282 -11.82 24.54 40.69
CA ASP A 282 -12.07 24.36 39.26
C ASP A 282 -12.50 22.90 38.94
N ASP A 283 -12.58 22.49 37.68
CA ASP A 283 -13.04 21.13 37.33
C ASP A 283 -11.98 20.04 37.57
N PHE A 284 -10.70 20.41 37.79
CA PHE A 284 -9.57 19.50 37.93
C PHE A 284 -9.06 19.43 39.38
N GLY A 285 -8.72 18.23 39.85
CA GLY A 285 -8.13 18.05 41.19
C GLY A 285 -6.65 18.40 41.25
N ASP A 286 -6.12 18.72 42.43
CA ASP A 286 -4.71 19.07 42.68
C ASP A 286 -3.71 18.04 42.09
N ALA A 287 -4.13 16.78 41.88
CA ALA A 287 -3.29 15.70 41.39
C ALA A 287 -3.00 15.79 39.89
N CYS A 288 -3.96 16.28 39.10
CA CYS A 288 -3.91 16.38 37.65
C CYS A 288 -3.95 17.83 37.15
N ASP A 289 -4.24 18.78 38.03
CA ASP A 289 -4.30 20.20 37.71
C ASP A 289 -2.88 20.78 37.52
N ASN A 290 -2.61 21.28 36.31
CA ASN A 290 -1.36 21.93 35.92
C ASN A 290 -1.23 23.38 36.44
N CYS A 291 -2.28 23.95 37.04
CA CYS A 291 -2.27 25.26 37.67
C CYS A 291 -2.87 25.38 39.09
N LYS A 292 -3.16 24.30 39.82
CA LYS A 292 -3.41 24.08 41.28
C LYS A 292 -4.08 25.15 42.17
N ALA A 293 -3.68 26.41 42.05
CA ALA A 293 -4.16 27.53 42.83
C ALA A 293 -4.84 28.60 41.95
N ILE A 294 -4.90 28.40 40.64
CA ILE A 294 -5.50 29.29 39.65
C ILE A 294 -6.38 28.43 38.74
N LYS A 295 -7.69 28.72 38.74
CA LYS A 295 -8.66 28.00 37.93
C LYS A 295 -8.33 28.05 36.45
N ASN A 296 -8.29 26.89 35.79
CA ASN A 296 -8.08 26.75 34.36
C ASN A 296 -8.70 25.45 33.83
N ASN A 297 -10.03 25.45 33.66
CA ASN A 297 -10.79 24.28 33.18
C ASN A 297 -10.42 23.82 31.75
N ASP A 298 -9.62 24.57 31.00
CA ASP A 298 -9.09 24.14 29.70
C ASP A 298 -7.77 23.37 29.82
N GLN A 299 -7.10 23.44 30.99
CA GLN A 299 -5.80 22.83 31.31
C GLN A 299 -4.75 23.09 30.21
N LYS A 300 -4.86 24.22 29.51
CA LYS A 300 -4.00 24.51 28.37
C LYS A 300 -2.55 24.70 28.82
N ASP A 301 -1.63 24.07 28.11
CA ASP A 301 -0.19 24.07 28.35
C ASP A 301 0.49 24.16 26.98
N THR A 302 0.89 25.39 26.59
CA THR A 302 1.33 25.70 25.23
C THR A 302 2.71 25.13 24.90
N ASP A 303 3.64 25.04 25.86
CA ASP A 303 5.00 24.51 25.65
C ASP A 303 5.22 23.08 26.22
N VAL A 304 4.19 22.52 26.87
CA VAL A 304 4.13 21.15 27.40
C VAL A 304 5.15 20.94 28.52
N ASP A 305 5.40 21.97 29.33
CA ASP A 305 6.34 21.90 30.46
C ASP A 305 5.69 21.46 31.79
N LYS A 306 4.37 21.26 31.79
CA LYS A 306 3.48 20.89 32.90
C LYS A 306 3.03 22.04 33.79
N PHE A 307 3.35 23.28 33.45
CA PHE A 307 2.72 24.47 34.01
C PHE A 307 1.69 24.96 33.01
N GLY A 308 0.43 25.06 33.43
CA GLY A 308 -0.61 25.57 32.53
C GLY A 308 -0.40 27.06 32.20
N ASP A 309 -0.94 27.49 31.06
CA ASP A 309 -0.84 28.85 30.53
C ASP A 309 -1.22 29.93 31.58
N GLU A 310 -2.20 29.63 32.45
CA GLU A 310 -2.74 30.58 33.45
C GLU A 310 -1.79 30.84 34.63
N CYS A 311 -0.84 29.94 34.90
CA CYS A 311 0.09 30.04 36.03
C CYS A 311 1.56 30.07 35.61
N ASP A 312 1.86 29.85 34.35
CA ASP A 312 3.21 29.93 33.80
C ASP A 312 3.61 31.40 33.51
N GLU A 313 4.88 31.72 33.77
CA GLU A 313 5.47 33.04 33.54
C GLU A 313 6.06 33.19 32.11
N ASP A 314 6.16 32.09 31.36
CA ASP A 314 6.80 31.96 30.03
C ASP A 314 6.11 30.87 29.19
N ILE A 315 4.86 31.12 28.77
CA ILE A 315 3.94 30.07 28.28
C ILE A 315 4.38 29.35 27.00
N ASP A 316 5.33 29.91 26.24
CA ASP A 316 5.86 29.27 25.02
C ASP A 316 7.30 28.73 25.20
N GLY A 317 7.85 28.82 26.42
CA GLY A 317 9.13 28.21 26.78
C GLY A 317 10.34 28.78 26.03
N ASP A 318 10.22 29.96 25.45
CA ASP A 318 11.28 30.55 24.64
C ASP A 318 12.35 31.25 25.52
N GLY A 319 12.07 31.44 26.80
CA GLY A 319 12.96 32.08 27.78
C GLY A 319 12.70 33.58 27.96
N ILE A 320 11.63 34.12 27.40
CA ILE A 320 11.22 35.52 27.50
C ILE A 320 9.90 35.61 28.29
N PRO A 321 9.90 36.22 29.48
CA PRO A 321 8.69 36.24 30.29
C PRO A 321 7.51 36.91 29.58
N ASN A 322 6.29 36.38 29.77
CA ASN A 322 5.02 36.79 29.13
C ASN A 322 4.74 38.29 29.05
N HIS A 323 5.28 39.09 29.98
CA HIS A 323 5.06 40.54 30.06
C HIS A 323 6.07 41.36 29.24
N LEU A 324 7.16 40.72 28.78
CA LEU A 324 8.17 41.27 27.89
C LEU A 324 8.07 40.70 26.48
N ASP A 325 7.33 39.59 26.33
CA ASP A 325 7.16 38.89 25.07
C ASP A 325 6.15 39.57 24.13
N ASN A 326 6.56 39.82 22.89
CA ASN A 326 5.70 40.32 21.81
C ASN A 326 4.93 39.21 21.06
N CYS A 327 5.22 37.94 21.30
CA CYS A 327 4.53 36.74 20.83
C CYS A 327 4.38 35.69 21.92
N LYS A 328 3.75 36.07 23.04
CA LYS A 328 3.57 35.22 24.23
C LYS A 328 3.29 33.73 24.02
N ARG A 329 2.59 33.32 22.95
CA ARG A 329 2.16 31.93 22.71
C ARG A 329 2.97 31.23 21.61
N VAL A 330 3.94 31.90 20.99
CA VAL A 330 4.66 31.41 19.81
C VAL A 330 6.14 31.68 20.01
N PRO A 331 6.97 30.64 20.19
CA PRO A 331 8.37 30.81 20.58
C PRO A 331 9.14 31.68 19.58
N ASN A 332 9.64 32.84 20.02
CA ASN A 332 10.32 33.80 19.16
C ASN A 332 11.44 34.57 19.91
N LYS A 333 12.49 33.82 20.27
CA LYS A 333 13.68 34.31 21.02
C LYS A 333 14.33 35.59 20.48
N ASP A 334 14.14 35.91 19.21
CA ASP A 334 14.69 37.09 18.56
C ASP A 334 13.83 38.36 18.74
N GLN A 335 12.55 38.21 19.12
CA GLN A 335 11.56 39.26 19.36
C GLN A 335 11.53 40.29 18.22
N ILE A 336 11.66 39.81 16.99
CA ILE A 336 11.58 40.68 15.81
C ILE A 336 10.14 41.20 15.71
N ASP A 337 10.00 42.52 15.56
CA ASP A 337 8.75 43.25 15.32
C ASP A 337 9.05 44.27 14.23
N ARG A 338 8.74 43.91 12.98
CA ARG A 338 9.18 44.65 11.79
C ARG A 338 8.40 45.94 11.58
N ASP A 339 7.11 45.94 11.87
CA ASP A 339 6.23 47.06 11.60
C ASP A 339 5.96 47.95 12.83
N GLY A 340 6.36 47.50 14.02
CA GLY A 340 6.36 48.23 15.27
C GLY A 340 5.00 48.30 15.95
N ASP A 341 4.13 47.34 15.70
CA ASP A 341 2.77 47.30 16.25
C ASP A 341 2.67 46.62 17.64
N LYS A 342 3.80 46.03 18.08
CA LYS A 342 4.03 45.28 19.34
C LYS A 342 3.59 43.82 19.32
N VAL A 343 3.23 43.29 18.17
CA VAL A 343 3.08 41.87 17.89
C VAL A 343 4.34 41.45 17.14
N GLY A 344 4.97 40.35 17.57
CA GLY A 344 6.21 39.90 16.91
C GLY A 344 5.93 39.20 15.58
N ASP A 345 6.88 39.26 14.65
CA ASP A 345 6.75 38.69 13.30
C ASP A 345 6.33 37.20 13.30
N ALA A 346 6.66 36.45 14.35
CA ALA A 346 6.36 35.02 14.47
C ALA A 346 4.88 34.71 14.73
N CYS A 347 4.15 35.65 15.32
CA CYS A 347 2.72 35.51 15.67
C CYS A 347 1.85 36.63 15.10
N ASP A 348 2.44 37.52 14.32
CA ASP A 348 1.76 38.62 13.67
C ASP A 348 1.08 38.12 12.38
N SER A 349 -0.25 38.24 12.32
CA SER A 349 -1.03 37.91 11.14
C SER A 349 -0.78 38.86 9.96
N CYS A 350 -0.17 40.02 10.21
CA CYS A 350 0.28 40.98 9.19
C CYS A 350 1.70 41.55 9.44
N PRO A 351 2.79 40.75 9.27
CA PRO A 351 4.19 41.11 9.61
C PRO A 351 4.83 42.34 8.93
N TYR A 352 4.05 43.07 8.13
CA TYR A 352 4.46 44.24 7.35
C TYR A 352 3.47 45.41 7.46
N VAL A 353 2.34 45.24 8.16
CA VAL A 353 1.24 46.22 8.23
C VAL A 353 0.71 46.29 9.66
N PRO A 354 0.91 47.41 10.40
CA PRO A 354 0.59 47.46 11.82
C PRO A 354 -0.87 47.16 12.14
N ASN A 355 -1.12 46.13 12.93
CA ASN A 355 -2.43 45.64 13.36
C ASN A 355 -2.41 45.09 14.80
N PRO A 356 -2.26 45.95 15.83
CA PRO A 356 -2.08 45.51 17.22
C PRO A 356 -3.25 44.69 17.81
N ASP A 357 -4.41 44.70 17.17
CA ASP A 357 -5.60 43.97 17.56
C ASP A 357 -5.70 42.57 16.93
N GLN A 358 -4.87 42.26 15.93
CA GLN A 358 -4.76 40.94 15.28
C GLN A 358 -6.12 40.37 14.86
N LEU A 359 -7.04 41.25 14.44
CA LEU A 359 -8.35 40.84 13.96
C LEU A 359 -8.22 40.07 12.65
N ASP A 360 -8.91 38.93 12.60
CA ASP A 360 -9.02 38.00 11.48
C ASP A 360 -10.48 37.54 11.44
N VAL A 361 -11.30 38.18 10.60
CA VAL A 361 -12.75 37.98 10.59
C VAL A 361 -13.14 36.65 9.91
N ASP A 362 -12.44 36.25 8.87
CA ASP A 362 -12.72 35.03 8.10
C ASP A 362 -11.84 33.84 8.51
N ASN A 363 -10.99 33.97 9.53
CA ASN A 363 -10.24 32.90 10.19
C ASN A 363 -9.28 32.16 9.24
N ASP A 364 -8.68 32.87 8.29
CA ASP A 364 -7.73 32.32 7.32
C ASP A 364 -6.26 32.46 7.75
N LEU A 365 -6.00 33.00 8.95
CA LEU A 365 -4.69 33.31 9.53
C LEU A 365 -4.00 34.56 8.96
N ILE A 366 -4.71 35.34 8.13
CA ILE A 366 -4.27 36.62 7.56
C ILE A 366 -5.10 37.74 8.20
N GLY A 367 -4.44 38.71 8.83
CA GLY A 367 -5.15 39.79 9.50
C GLY A 367 -5.89 40.71 8.52
N ASP A 368 -7.05 41.23 8.94
CA ASP A 368 -7.90 42.13 8.14
C ASP A 368 -7.13 43.28 7.44
N PRO A 369 -6.08 43.89 8.03
CA PRO A 369 -5.37 45.00 7.39
C PRO A 369 -4.50 44.63 6.19
N CYS A 370 -4.10 43.36 6.09
CA CYS A 370 -3.29 42.84 4.99
C CYS A 370 -3.98 41.75 4.18
N ASP A 371 -5.18 41.34 4.60
CA ASP A 371 -6.05 40.49 3.81
C ASP A 371 -6.67 41.29 2.63
N THR A 372 -6.43 40.76 1.44
CA THR A 372 -6.93 41.30 0.17
C THR A 372 -8.01 40.43 -0.43
N ASN A 373 -8.20 39.22 0.09
CA ASN A 373 -9.14 38.22 -0.40
C ASN A 373 -8.99 37.95 -1.93
N LYS A 374 -7.80 38.25 -2.48
CA LYS A 374 -7.49 38.16 -3.90
C LYS A 374 -6.59 36.95 -4.12
N ASP A 375 -7.24 35.85 -4.44
CA ASP A 375 -6.65 34.57 -4.80
C ASP A 375 -7.03 34.27 -6.27
N SER A 376 -6.03 34.31 -7.17
CA SER A 376 -6.25 34.21 -8.61
C SER A 376 -6.46 32.77 -9.10
N ASP A 377 -5.89 31.78 -8.43
CA ASP A 377 -5.97 30.39 -8.85
C ASP A 377 -6.95 29.54 -8.02
N GLY A 378 -7.35 30.04 -6.85
CA GLY A 378 -8.40 29.54 -5.99
C GLY A 378 -7.92 28.50 -4.96
N ASP A 379 -6.63 28.45 -4.66
CA ASP A 379 -6.03 27.44 -3.78
C ASP A 379 -6.13 27.77 -2.28
N GLY A 380 -6.51 29.00 -1.92
CA GLY A 380 -6.69 29.46 -0.55
C GLY A 380 -5.61 30.42 -0.06
N HIS A 381 -4.55 30.65 -0.83
CA HIS A 381 -3.53 31.64 -0.53
C HIS A 381 -3.75 32.88 -1.39
N GLN A 382 -3.77 34.05 -0.75
CA GLN A 382 -3.88 35.29 -1.53
C GLN A 382 -2.62 35.54 -2.35
N ASP A 383 -2.76 36.14 -3.54
CA ASP A 383 -1.67 36.36 -4.53
C ASP A 383 -0.39 37.02 -3.96
N SER A 384 -0.51 37.75 -2.84
CA SER A 384 0.61 38.45 -2.22
C SER A 384 1.43 37.61 -1.24
N ARG A 385 0.90 36.45 -0.83
CA ARG A 385 1.53 35.47 0.06
C ARG A 385 1.72 34.10 -0.59
N ASP A 386 1.16 33.91 -1.76
CA ASP A 386 1.31 32.70 -2.55
C ASP A 386 2.67 32.66 -3.26
N ASN A 387 3.44 31.59 -3.03
CA ASN A 387 4.72 31.33 -3.71
C ASN A 387 4.54 30.86 -5.17
N CYS A 388 3.32 30.52 -5.59
CA CYS A 388 2.91 30.22 -6.96
C CYS A 388 1.55 30.85 -7.37
N PRO A 389 1.43 32.20 -7.49
CA PRO A 389 0.15 32.94 -7.69
C PRO A 389 -0.75 32.60 -8.89
N ALA A 390 -0.35 31.65 -9.73
CA ALA A 390 -1.09 31.22 -10.91
C ALA A 390 -1.23 29.68 -11.02
N VAL A 391 -0.67 28.93 -10.08
CA VAL A 391 -0.63 27.46 -10.08
C VAL A 391 -1.03 26.97 -8.70
N ILE A 392 -2.15 26.27 -8.65
CA ILE A 392 -2.77 25.74 -7.43
C ILE A 392 -1.75 24.92 -6.62
N ASN A 393 -1.40 25.38 -5.42
CA ASN A 393 -0.49 24.67 -4.54
C ASN A 393 -0.78 25.00 -3.07
N SER A 394 -1.97 24.61 -2.58
CA SER A 394 -2.41 24.93 -1.21
C SER A 394 -1.44 24.49 -0.11
N SER A 395 -0.57 23.50 -0.36
CA SER A 395 0.48 23.08 0.58
C SER A 395 1.67 24.05 0.67
N GLN A 396 1.85 24.95 -0.31
CA GLN A 396 2.93 25.96 -0.39
C GLN A 396 4.34 25.36 -0.22
N LEU A 397 4.53 24.10 -0.63
CA LEU A 397 5.82 23.42 -0.56
C LEU A 397 6.86 24.19 -1.39
N ASP A 398 8.03 24.42 -0.77
CA ASP A 398 9.19 25.13 -1.32
C ASP A 398 10.45 24.41 -0.78
N THR A 399 10.84 23.34 -1.47
CA THR A 399 11.81 22.35 -1.00
C THR A 399 13.21 22.95 -0.80
N ASP A 400 13.66 23.80 -1.72
CA ASP A 400 14.96 24.46 -1.67
C ASP A 400 14.96 25.84 -0.94
N LYS A 401 13.78 26.38 -0.63
CA LYS A 401 13.55 27.64 0.07
C LYS A 401 14.03 28.86 -0.71
N ASP A 402 13.94 28.82 -2.05
CA ASP A 402 14.26 29.96 -2.92
C ASP A 402 13.13 31.01 -3.02
N GLY A 403 11.93 30.64 -2.55
CA GLY A 403 10.76 31.50 -2.51
C GLY A 403 9.80 31.34 -3.69
N LYS A 404 9.98 30.37 -4.59
CA LYS A 404 8.88 29.85 -5.42
C LYS A 404 8.51 28.46 -4.94
N GLY A 405 7.24 28.10 -5.07
CA GLY A 405 6.80 26.75 -4.70
C GLY A 405 7.11 25.71 -5.77
N ASP A 406 7.25 24.45 -5.33
CA ASP A 406 7.62 23.30 -6.16
C ASP A 406 6.69 23.13 -7.39
N GLU A 407 5.38 23.39 -7.24
CA GLU A 407 4.42 23.26 -8.35
C GLU A 407 4.66 24.28 -9.50
N CYS A 408 5.44 25.33 -9.26
CA CYS A 408 5.81 26.34 -10.26
C CYS A 408 7.33 26.59 -10.38
N ASP A 409 8.16 25.80 -9.70
CA ASP A 409 9.59 25.68 -9.99
C ASP A 409 9.82 24.58 -11.04
N ASP A 410 10.93 24.68 -11.76
CA ASP A 410 11.38 23.66 -12.71
C ASP A 410 12.57 22.83 -12.13
N ASP A 411 13.06 23.16 -10.92
CA ASP A 411 14.24 22.59 -10.24
C ASP A 411 14.04 22.68 -8.70
N ASP A 412 13.22 21.78 -8.14
CA ASP A 412 12.70 21.82 -6.75
C ASP A 412 13.80 21.78 -5.66
N ASP A 413 14.96 21.20 -5.95
CA ASP A 413 16.07 21.03 -5.00
C ASP A 413 17.31 21.89 -5.34
N ASN A 414 17.23 22.69 -6.41
CA ASN A 414 18.25 23.61 -6.89
C ASN A 414 19.63 22.94 -7.15
N ASP A 415 19.65 21.66 -7.53
CA ASP A 415 20.87 20.91 -7.80
C ASP A 415 21.43 21.16 -9.22
N GLY A 416 20.61 21.76 -10.10
CA GLY A 416 20.91 22.11 -11.49
C GLY A 416 20.41 21.10 -12.53
N ILE A 417 19.67 20.07 -12.13
CA ILE A 417 18.96 19.12 -12.97
C ILE A 417 17.45 19.41 -12.90
N PRO A 418 16.80 19.84 -14.00
CA PRO A 418 15.37 20.15 -13.95
C PRO A 418 14.49 18.90 -13.77
N ASP A 419 13.38 19.03 -13.05
CA ASP A 419 12.55 17.90 -12.60
C ASP A 419 11.99 17.08 -13.76
N LEU A 420 11.48 17.76 -14.79
CA LEU A 420 10.78 17.13 -15.92
C LEU A 420 11.49 17.32 -17.27
N LEU A 421 12.31 18.37 -17.40
CA LEU A 421 12.87 18.80 -18.68
C LEU A 421 14.36 18.45 -18.83
N PRO A 422 14.85 18.16 -20.05
CA PRO A 422 16.27 17.89 -20.27
C PRO A 422 17.17 19.07 -19.83
N PRO A 423 18.28 18.84 -19.10
CA PRO A 423 19.02 17.59 -18.96
C PRO A 423 18.43 16.52 -18.02
N GLY A 424 17.35 16.80 -17.29
CA GLY A 424 16.58 15.81 -16.54
C GLY A 424 15.81 14.80 -17.40
N PRO A 425 14.79 14.11 -16.85
CA PRO A 425 14.17 14.33 -15.54
C PRO A 425 15.09 14.01 -14.36
N ASP A 426 14.87 14.69 -13.24
CA ASP A 426 15.53 14.41 -11.98
C ASP A 426 15.02 13.09 -11.37
N ASN A 427 15.92 12.18 -10.99
CA ASN A 427 15.57 10.92 -10.34
C ASN A 427 15.42 11.03 -8.80
N CYS A 428 15.78 12.16 -8.19
CA CYS A 428 15.52 12.53 -6.81
C CYS A 428 15.09 14.00 -6.69
N ARG A 429 13.90 14.32 -7.21
CA ARG A 429 13.34 15.69 -7.29
C ARG A 429 13.53 16.56 -6.04
N LEU A 430 13.47 15.99 -4.84
CA LEU A 430 13.48 16.73 -3.58
C LEU A 430 14.82 16.65 -2.82
N ILE A 431 15.81 15.93 -3.35
CA ILE A 431 17.10 15.71 -2.68
C ILE A 431 18.27 15.97 -3.63
N PRO A 432 19.09 17.02 -3.37
CA PRO A 432 20.15 17.43 -4.28
C PRO A 432 21.13 16.30 -4.62
N ASN A 433 21.12 15.86 -5.88
CA ASN A 433 21.97 14.79 -6.38
C ASN A 433 22.48 15.02 -7.83
N PRO A 434 23.36 16.01 -8.09
CA PRO A 434 23.72 16.46 -9.46
C PRO A 434 24.38 15.40 -10.38
N LEU A 435 24.71 14.24 -9.83
CA LEU A 435 25.30 13.11 -10.55
C LEU A 435 24.26 12.06 -11.00
N GLN A 436 23.02 12.14 -10.50
CA GLN A 436 21.88 11.30 -10.89
C GLN A 436 22.24 9.80 -10.85
N GLU A 437 22.86 9.38 -9.73
CA GLU A 437 23.27 7.99 -9.54
C GLU A 437 22.06 7.10 -9.27
N ASP A 438 21.81 6.13 -10.15
CA ASP A 438 20.77 5.10 -10.05
C ASP A 438 21.41 3.75 -10.43
N SER A 439 21.57 2.87 -9.43
CA SER A 439 22.34 1.64 -9.56
C SER A 439 21.57 0.48 -10.18
N ASP A 440 20.26 0.42 -9.98
CA ASP A 440 19.40 -0.67 -10.41
C ASP A 440 18.47 -0.31 -11.58
N GLY A 441 18.40 0.97 -11.93
CA GLY A 441 17.82 1.49 -13.16
C GLY A 441 16.30 1.58 -13.11
N ASP A 442 15.70 1.76 -11.94
CA ASP A 442 14.26 1.81 -11.76
C ASP A 442 13.66 3.21 -11.99
N GLY A 443 14.52 4.22 -12.09
CA GLY A 443 14.16 5.62 -12.33
C GLY A 443 14.08 6.48 -11.07
N VAL A 444 14.30 5.92 -9.88
CA VAL A 444 14.52 6.62 -8.61
C VAL A 444 16.03 6.64 -8.33
N GLY A 445 16.55 7.75 -7.80
CA GLY A 445 17.98 7.85 -7.50
C GLY A 445 18.33 7.16 -6.19
N ASN A 446 19.57 6.64 -6.10
CA ASN A 446 20.05 5.89 -4.93
C ASN A 446 19.93 6.65 -3.59
N VAL A 447 19.85 7.99 -3.64
CA VAL A 447 19.83 8.87 -2.45
C VAL A 447 18.42 8.97 -1.85
N CYS A 448 17.38 8.90 -2.69
CA CYS A 448 15.96 9.06 -2.34
C CYS A 448 15.17 7.75 -2.45
N GLU A 449 15.87 6.60 -2.46
CA GLU A 449 15.30 5.29 -2.79
C GLU A 449 14.15 4.84 -1.88
N THR A 450 14.23 5.15 -0.58
CA THR A 450 13.30 4.64 0.45
C THR A 450 12.61 5.74 1.24
N ASP A 451 13.01 6.98 0.99
CA ASP A 451 12.65 8.20 1.70
C ASP A 451 12.84 9.32 0.67
N PHE A 452 11.77 9.64 -0.05
CA PHE A 452 11.85 10.47 -1.25
C PHE A 452 12.00 11.96 -0.95
N ASP A 453 11.49 12.44 0.18
CA ASP A 453 11.57 13.84 0.62
C ASP A 453 12.57 14.10 1.76
N ASN A 454 13.26 13.05 2.23
CA ASN A 454 14.34 13.11 3.22
C ASN A 454 13.88 13.60 4.61
N ASP A 455 12.66 13.23 5.00
CA ASP A 455 12.07 13.59 6.28
C ASP A 455 12.33 12.58 7.40
N THR A 456 13.10 11.51 7.09
CA THR A 456 13.48 10.36 7.93
C THR A 456 12.42 9.25 8.07
N ILE A 457 11.23 9.46 7.51
CA ILE A 457 10.14 8.50 7.49
C ILE A 457 10.13 7.81 6.12
N ILE A 458 10.00 6.49 6.12
CA ILE A 458 10.03 5.73 4.87
C ILE A 458 8.71 5.90 4.12
N ASP A 459 8.76 5.98 2.78
CA ASP A 459 7.61 6.23 1.89
C ASP A 459 6.37 5.35 2.17
N ILE A 460 6.58 4.11 2.64
CA ILE A 460 5.51 3.14 2.88
C ILE A 460 4.61 3.56 4.05
N ILE A 461 5.19 4.15 5.09
CA ILE A 461 4.46 4.56 6.30
C ILE A 461 4.21 6.07 6.35
N ASP A 462 4.90 6.83 5.51
CA ASP A 462 4.69 8.25 5.35
C ASP A 462 3.31 8.55 4.73
N ALA A 463 2.63 9.53 5.32
CA ALA A 463 1.38 10.05 4.82
C ALA A 463 1.58 10.84 3.52
N CYS A 464 2.71 11.52 3.36
CA CYS A 464 3.01 12.39 2.23
C CYS A 464 4.48 12.24 1.77
N PRO A 465 4.85 11.15 1.07
CA PRO A 465 6.22 10.86 0.61
C PRO A 465 6.88 11.86 -0.35
N GLU A 466 6.21 12.97 -0.66
CA GLU A 466 6.75 14.02 -1.52
C GLU A 466 6.61 15.38 -0.82
N ASN A 467 6.58 15.40 0.51
CA ASN A 467 6.46 16.60 1.34
C ASN A 467 7.05 16.36 2.73
N ALA A 468 8.29 16.83 2.91
CA ALA A 468 9.06 16.64 4.13
C ALA A 468 8.48 17.32 5.38
N GLU A 469 7.49 18.20 5.23
CA GLU A 469 6.82 18.85 6.35
C GLU A 469 5.67 18.00 6.94
N VAL A 470 5.26 16.91 6.26
CA VAL A 470 4.06 16.13 6.60
C VAL A 470 4.34 14.63 6.66
N THR A 471 4.84 14.16 7.80
CA THR A 471 5.24 12.76 7.98
C THR A 471 4.07 11.79 8.23
N LEU A 472 3.11 12.19 9.07
CA LEU A 472 2.07 11.31 9.63
C LEU A 472 0.77 12.09 9.81
N THR A 473 -0.33 11.37 10.00
CA THR A 473 -1.59 12.00 10.41
C THR A 473 -1.50 12.52 11.83
N ASP A 474 -1.65 13.84 11.99
CA ASP A 474 -1.58 14.50 13.29
C ASP A 474 -2.54 15.70 13.34
N PHE A 475 -3.47 15.67 14.29
CA PHE A 475 -4.39 16.76 14.61
C PHE A 475 -4.21 17.28 16.05
N ARG A 476 -3.05 17.05 16.70
CA ARG A 476 -2.77 17.61 18.03
C ARG A 476 -2.78 19.13 18.02
N GLU A 477 -2.22 19.71 16.97
CA GLU A 477 -2.33 21.14 16.70
C GLU A 477 -3.45 21.39 15.71
N TYR A 478 -4.42 22.19 16.14
CA TYR A 478 -5.57 22.55 15.33
C TYR A 478 -6.04 23.98 15.63
N GLN A 479 -6.71 24.58 14.67
CA GLN A 479 -7.45 25.81 14.80
C GLN A 479 -8.91 25.49 15.16
N THR A 480 -9.41 26.08 16.24
CA THR A 480 -10.84 26.06 16.54
C THR A 480 -11.52 27.22 15.81
N VAL A 481 -12.52 26.92 14.97
CA VAL A 481 -13.28 27.93 14.23
C VAL A 481 -14.73 27.88 14.70
N VAL A 482 -15.24 29.02 15.19
CA VAL A 482 -16.63 29.17 15.63
C VAL A 482 -17.44 29.78 14.50
N LEU A 483 -18.52 29.09 14.09
CA LEU A 483 -19.31 29.48 12.91
C LEU A 483 -20.54 30.34 13.24
N ASP A 484 -20.86 30.53 14.53
CA ASP A 484 -21.90 31.46 15.01
C ASP A 484 -21.46 32.25 16.26
N PRO A 485 -20.46 33.14 16.17
CA PRO A 485 -19.95 33.87 17.33
C PRO A 485 -20.97 34.85 17.97
N GLU A 486 -22.06 35.17 17.27
CA GLU A 486 -23.11 36.08 17.75
C GLU A 486 -24.31 35.35 18.37
N GLY A 487 -24.30 34.01 18.40
CA GLY A 487 -25.42 33.17 18.82
C GLY A 487 -25.80 33.26 20.31
N ASP A 488 -27.06 32.89 20.61
CA ASP A 488 -27.59 32.83 21.98
C ASP A 488 -27.08 31.59 22.77
N ALA A 489 -26.48 30.60 22.10
CA ALA A 489 -26.08 29.31 22.66
C ALA A 489 -24.55 29.24 22.86
N GLN A 490 -23.99 30.15 23.65
CA GLN A 490 -22.56 30.45 23.85
C GLN A 490 -21.64 29.32 24.38
N ILE A 491 -21.97 28.04 24.17
CA ILE A 491 -21.11 26.93 24.52
C ILE A 491 -20.29 26.55 23.29
N ASP A 492 -19.01 26.88 23.33
CA ASP A 492 -18.05 26.46 22.32
C ASP A 492 -17.80 24.95 22.39
N PRO A 493 -17.43 24.31 21.26
CA PRO A 493 -17.06 22.91 21.26
C PRO A 493 -15.82 22.68 22.12
N ASN A 494 -15.86 21.64 22.95
CA ASN A 494 -14.70 21.13 23.65
C ASN A 494 -14.15 19.94 22.87
N TRP A 495 -12.90 20.07 22.41
CA TRP A 495 -12.20 19.06 21.62
C TRP A 495 -11.12 18.39 22.48
N VAL A 496 -11.13 17.06 22.51
CA VAL A 496 -10.11 16.24 23.16
C VAL A 496 -9.39 15.44 22.10
N VAL A 497 -8.06 15.52 22.05
CA VAL A 497 -7.24 14.83 21.06
C VAL A 497 -6.53 13.64 21.70
N LEU A 498 -6.76 12.44 21.16
CA LEU A 498 -6.24 11.16 21.61
C LEU A 498 -5.42 10.50 20.48
N ASN A 499 -4.84 9.32 20.75
CA ASN A 499 -4.07 8.55 19.75
C ASN A 499 -3.02 9.41 19.00
N GLN A 500 -2.34 10.28 19.75
CA GLN A 500 -1.33 11.22 19.24
C GLN A 500 -1.80 12.02 18.00
N GLY A 501 -3.04 12.53 18.00
CA GLY A 501 -3.56 13.33 16.89
C GLY A 501 -4.39 12.56 15.87
N ARG A 502 -4.66 11.28 16.11
CA ARG A 502 -5.42 10.42 15.18
C ARG A 502 -6.81 10.08 15.68
N GLU A 503 -7.19 10.64 16.81
CA GLU A 503 -8.53 10.56 17.35
C GLU A 503 -8.94 11.89 17.97
N ILE A 504 -10.15 12.33 17.67
CA ILE A 504 -10.72 13.56 18.23
C ILE A 504 -12.07 13.19 18.84
N VAL A 505 -12.32 13.66 20.05
CA VAL A 505 -13.60 13.53 20.74
C VAL A 505 -14.16 14.92 21.02
N GLN A 506 -15.44 15.12 20.75
CA GLN A 506 -16.15 16.34 21.09
C GLN A 506 -17.22 16.00 22.14
N THR A 507 -17.20 16.72 23.26
CA THR A 507 -17.95 16.34 24.48
C THR A 507 -19.19 17.19 24.77
N MET A 508 -19.34 18.34 24.11
CA MET A 508 -20.36 19.34 24.46
C MET A 508 -21.48 19.42 23.44
N ASN A 509 -22.70 19.68 23.88
CA ASN A 509 -23.74 20.15 22.95
C ASN A 509 -23.46 21.64 22.63
N SER A 510 -22.77 21.89 21.52
CA SER A 510 -22.16 23.19 21.22
C SER A 510 -22.77 23.89 20.01
N ASP A 511 -22.43 25.17 19.88
CA ASP A 511 -22.56 25.94 18.64
C ASP A 511 -21.80 25.26 17.48
N PRO A 512 -22.14 25.59 16.21
CA PRO A 512 -21.46 25.02 15.06
C PRO A 512 -19.98 25.41 15.08
N GLY A 513 -19.12 24.39 15.05
CA GLY A 513 -17.69 24.61 15.16
C GLY A 513 -16.87 23.60 14.39
N LEU A 514 -15.63 23.98 14.13
CA LEU A 514 -14.63 23.20 13.41
C LEU A 514 -13.38 23.06 14.28
N ALA A 515 -12.77 21.89 14.23
CA ALA A 515 -11.36 21.72 14.58
C ALA A 515 -10.61 21.42 13.28
N VAL A 516 -9.75 22.35 12.85
CA VAL A 516 -9.08 22.33 11.55
C VAL A 516 -7.58 22.14 11.78
N GLY A 517 -7.00 21.06 11.26
CA GLY A 517 -5.55 20.87 11.30
C GLY A 517 -4.83 21.94 10.48
N TYR A 518 -3.59 22.28 10.82
CA TYR A 518 -2.84 23.33 10.11
C TYR A 518 -2.32 22.90 8.74
N THR A 519 -2.05 21.61 8.55
CA THR A 519 -1.55 21.07 7.29
C THR A 519 -2.56 21.26 6.15
N ALA A 520 -2.10 21.86 5.06
CA ALA A 520 -2.87 22.08 3.84
C ALA A 520 -2.46 21.09 2.74
N PHE A 521 -3.42 20.76 1.87
CA PHE A 521 -3.24 19.72 0.85
C PHE A 521 -3.71 20.20 -0.53
N SER A 522 -2.88 19.98 -1.55
CA SER A 522 -3.21 20.17 -2.97
C SER A 522 -3.94 18.97 -3.58
N GLY A 523 -3.95 17.83 -2.90
CA GLY A 523 -4.69 16.62 -3.26
C GLY A 523 -4.59 15.58 -2.15
N VAL A 524 -5.72 15.00 -1.72
CA VAL A 524 -5.76 14.23 -0.48
C VAL A 524 -6.77 13.09 -0.52
N ASP A 525 -6.40 11.97 0.08
CA ASP A 525 -7.32 10.94 0.54
C ASP A 525 -7.43 11.05 2.07
N PHE A 526 -8.64 11.19 2.59
CA PHE A 526 -8.89 11.37 4.03
C PHE A 526 -9.96 10.40 4.51
N GLU A 527 -9.66 9.64 5.55
CA GLU A 527 -10.54 8.63 6.11
C GLU A 527 -10.53 8.67 7.64
N GLY A 528 -11.60 8.14 8.22
CA GLY A 528 -11.76 8.10 9.67
C GLY A 528 -13.04 7.39 10.06
N THR A 529 -13.15 7.08 11.34
CA THR A 529 -14.27 6.38 11.94
C THR A 529 -15.14 7.38 12.70
N PHE A 530 -16.39 7.50 12.28
CA PHE A 530 -17.42 8.33 12.88
C PHE A 530 -18.27 7.48 13.83
N HIS A 531 -18.38 7.92 15.08
CA HIS A 531 -19.21 7.28 16.10
C HIS A 531 -19.80 8.33 17.04
N VAL A 532 -21.08 8.18 17.41
CA VAL A 532 -21.73 9.02 18.43
C VAL A 532 -21.99 8.15 19.65
N ASN A 533 -21.24 8.37 20.73
CA ASN A 533 -21.21 7.49 21.91
C ASN A 533 -22.33 7.81 22.92
N THR A 534 -23.44 8.37 22.45
CA THR A 534 -24.61 8.66 23.27
C THR A 534 -25.89 8.25 22.55
N VAL A 535 -26.98 8.23 23.32
CA VAL A 535 -28.37 8.09 22.83
C VAL A 535 -29.13 9.41 22.97
N THR A 536 -28.43 10.46 23.39
CA THR A 536 -28.95 11.82 23.53
C THR A 536 -28.66 12.63 22.29
N ASP A 537 -29.59 13.53 21.98
CA ASP A 537 -29.59 14.37 20.78
C ASP A 537 -29.71 13.59 19.44
N ASP A 538 -29.91 14.32 18.35
CA ASP A 538 -30.11 13.76 17.01
C ASP A 538 -29.52 14.61 15.87
N ASP A 539 -28.57 15.47 16.23
CA ASP A 539 -28.08 16.62 15.47
C ASP A 539 -26.86 16.30 14.57
N TYR A 540 -26.11 17.32 14.16
CA TYR A 540 -25.14 17.24 13.07
C TYR A 540 -23.73 16.94 13.57
N ALA A 541 -23.09 16.02 12.86
CA ALA A 541 -21.65 15.77 12.96
C ALA A 541 -21.08 15.43 11.58
N GLY A 542 -19.77 15.57 11.41
CA GLY A 542 -19.15 15.41 10.11
C GLY A 542 -17.68 15.77 10.08
N PHE A 543 -17.18 16.01 8.89
CA PHE A 543 -15.81 16.46 8.66
C PHE A 543 -15.76 17.46 7.51
N ILE A 544 -14.68 18.23 7.46
CA ILE A 544 -14.42 19.22 6.43
C ILE A 544 -13.17 18.88 5.63
N PHE A 545 -13.08 19.44 4.44
CA PHE A 545 -11.90 19.38 3.61
C PHE A 545 -11.84 20.57 2.66
N GLY A 546 -10.62 20.89 2.20
CA GLY A 546 -10.39 22.07 1.38
C GLY A 546 -10.82 23.34 2.10
N TYR A 547 -10.55 23.41 3.40
CA TYR A 547 -10.76 24.61 4.21
C TYR A 547 -9.69 25.63 3.86
N GLN A 548 -10.12 26.80 3.42
CA GLN A 548 -9.25 27.94 3.14
C GLN A 548 -9.48 28.98 4.23
N ASP A 549 -10.75 29.35 4.39
CA ASP A 549 -11.25 30.30 5.38
C ASP A 549 -12.63 29.83 5.90
N SER A 550 -13.15 30.46 6.95
CA SER A 550 -14.45 30.15 7.58
C SER A 550 -15.67 30.42 6.69
N SER A 551 -15.46 31.03 5.53
CA SER A 551 -16.46 31.22 4.48
C SER A 551 -16.27 30.26 3.31
N SER A 552 -15.15 29.54 3.21
CA SER A 552 -14.72 28.76 2.03
C SER A 552 -14.20 27.39 2.42
N PHE A 553 -15.07 26.39 2.42
CA PHE A 553 -14.72 25.00 2.72
C PHE A 553 -15.76 24.01 2.21
N TYR A 554 -15.36 22.76 1.99
CA TYR A 554 -16.32 21.67 1.79
C TYR A 554 -16.62 21.01 3.12
N VAL A 555 -17.87 20.59 3.30
CA VAL A 555 -18.31 19.88 4.51
C VAL A 555 -19.13 18.66 4.13
N VAL A 556 -18.81 17.55 4.76
CA VAL A 556 -19.64 16.36 4.79
C VAL A 556 -20.27 16.30 6.16
N MET A 557 -21.60 16.38 6.22
CA MET A 557 -22.35 16.40 7.47
C MET A 557 -23.46 15.37 7.45
N TRP A 558 -23.80 14.85 8.63
CA TRP A 558 -24.82 13.80 8.77
C TRP A 558 -25.66 14.05 10.02
N LYS A 559 -26.98 14.10 9.83
CA LYS A 559 -27.98 14.23 10.90
C LYS A 559 -28.78 12.94 11.08
N GLN A 560 -29.20 12.64 12.30
CA GLN A 560 -30.00 11.45 12.61
C GLN A 560 -31.48 11.59 12.26
N VAL A 561 -32.14 12.65 12.73
CA VAL A 561 -33.60 12.87 12.54
C VAL A 561 -33.87 14.16 11.78
N GLU A 562 -35.04 14.30 11.16
CA GLU A 562 -35.46 15.56 10.54
C GLU A 562 -35.81 16.61 11.61
N GLN A 563 -35.22 17.80 11.53
CA GLN A 563 -35.50 18.90 12.47
C GLN A 563 -35.47 20.26 11.77
N ILE A 564 -36.39 21.13 12.18
CA ILE A 564 -36.36 22.56 11.82
C ILE A 564 -35.52 23.27 12.86
N TYR A 565 -34.56 24.09 12.43
CA TYR A 565 -33.75 24.86 13.36
C TYR A 565 -34.63 25.78 14.21
N TRP A 566 -34.34 25.88 15.51
CA TRP A 566 -35.22 26.59 16.45
C TRP A 566 -35.24 28.10 16.21
N GLN A 567 -34.16 28.69 15.68
CA GLN A 567 -34.15 30.08 15.24
C GLN A 567 -34.61 30.20 13.78
N ALA A 568 -35.78 30.80 13.58
CA ALA A 568 -36.36 30.99 12.26
C ALA A 568 -35.79 32.20 11.48
N ASN A 569 -34.95 33.01 12.13
CA ASN A 569 -34.18 34.09 11.50
C ASN A 569 -32.74 33.61 11.29
N PRO A 570 -32.06 34.07 10.23
CA PRO A 570 -32.53 34.99 9.18
C PRO A 570 -33.51 34.37 8.19
N PHE A 571 -33.54 33.04 8.12
CA PHE A 571 -34.56 32.29 7.38
C PHE A 571 -34.83 30.93 8.03
N ARG A 572 -35.95 30.31 7.68
CA ARG A 572 -36.34 29.01 8.24
C ARG A 572 -35.49 27.88 7.64
N ALA A 573 -34.51 27.40 8.40
CA ALA A 573 -33.69 26.26 8.04
C ALA A 573 -34.38 24.93 8.42
N VAL A 574 -34.39 23.98 7.49
CA VAL A 574 -34.92 22.63 7.70
C VAL A 574 -33.83 21.63 7.36
N ALA A 575 -33.50 20.76 8.32
CA ALA A 575 -32.54 19.69 8.18
C ALA A 575 -33.26 18.35 7.96
N GLU A 576 -32.91 17.65 6.89
CA GLU A 576 -33.31 16.27 6.64
C GLU A 576 -32.17 15.31 7.06
N PRO A 577 -32.50 14.08 7.49
CA PRO A 577 -31.50 13.09 7.84
C PRO A 577 -30.73 12.59 6.62
N GLY A 578 -29.64 11.88 6.86
CA GLY A 578 -28.77 11.38 5.80
C GLY A 578 -27.57 12.27 5.53
N ILE A 579 -26.60 11.67 4.84
CA ILE A 579 -25.30 12.30 4.58
C ILE A 579 -25.48 13.37 3.51
N GLN A 580 -24.87 14.52 3.73
CA GLN A 580 -24.90 15.68 2.84
C GLN A 580 -23.46 16.13 2.57
N LEU A 581 -23.13 16.36 1.31
CA LEU A 581 -21.90 17.01 0.89
C LEU A 581 -22.26 18.42 0.41
N LYS A 582 -21.69 19.44 1.04
CA LYS A 582 -21.93 20.84 0.72
C LYS A 582 -20.62 21.55 0.40
N ALA A 583 -20.68 22.53 -0.49
CA ALA A 583 -19.67 23.56 -0.66
C ALA A 583 -20.15 24.83 0.06
N VAL A 584 -19.35 25.34 0.96
CA VAL A 584 -19.57 26.61 1.65
C VAL A 584 -18.74 27.66 0.92
N LYS A 585 -19.42 28.70 0.42
CA LYS A 585 -18.82 29.91 -0.12
C LYS A 585 -19.72 31.06 0.30
N SER A 586 -19.42 31.65 1.46
CA SER A 586 -20.29 32.59 2.17
C SER A 586 -19.92 34.05 1.94
N ASP A 587 -20.88 34.84 1.48
CA ASP A 587 -20.69 36.29 1.31
C ASP A 587 -20.65 37.06 2.65
N THR A 588 -21.15 36.47 3.75
CA THR A 588 -21.18 37.13 5.07
C THR A 588 -20.18 36.57 6.07
N GLY A 589 -19.58 35.41 5.80
CA GLY A 589 -18.82 34.65 6.79
C GLY A 589 -19.64 34.13 7.97
N PRO A 590 -18.97 33.78 9.09
CA PRO A 590 -19.59 33.28 10.33
C PRO A 590 -20.72 34.16 10.87
N GLY A 591 -21.73 33.52 11.47
CA GLY A 591 -22.91 34.17 12.04
C GLY A 591 -24.23 33.55 11.58
N GLU A 592 -25.34 34.24 11.87
CA GLU A 592 -26.68 33.65 11.76
C GLU A 592 -27.05 33.15 10.34
N ASN A 593 -26.58 33.81 9.28
CA ASN A 593 -26.86 33.41 7.89
C ASN A 593 -26.18 32.09 7.54
N LEU A 594 -24.87 32.00 7.80
CA LEU A 594 -24.10 30.80 7.52
C LEU A 594 -24.56 29.64 8.39
N ARG A 595 -24.83 29.88 9.68
CA ARG A 595 -25.40 28.89 10.59
C ARG A 595 -26.70 28.26 10.05
N ASN A 596 -27.68 29.08 9.68
CA ASN A 596 -28.95 28.57 9.15
C ASN A 596 -28.75 27.88 7.79
N ALA A 597 -27.80 28.35 6.96
CA ALA A 597 -27.46 27.73 5.68
C ALA A 597 -26.82 26.34 5.85
N LEU A 598 -25.92 26.19 6.84
CA LEU A 598 -25.32 24.92 7.20
C LEU A 598 -26.36 23.93 7.71
N TRP A 599 -27.29 24.37 8.56
CA TRP A 599 -28.38 23.54 9.03
C TRP A 599 -29.33 23.12 7.89
N HIS A 600 -29.61 24.03 6.95
CA HIS A 600 -30.60 23.77 5.91
C HIS A 600 -30.13 22.71 4.91
N THR A 601 -30.99 21.72 4.66
CA THR A 601 -30.80 20.76 3.56
C THR A 601 -31.24 21.38 2.25
N GLY A 602 -30.29 21.87 1.48
CA GLY A 602 -30.51 22.47 0.17
C GLY A 602 -29.52 23.58 -0.12
N ASP A 603 -29.72 24.25 -1.25
CA ASP A 603 -28.96 25.44 -1.61
C ASP A 603 -29.49 26.65 -0.83
N THR A 604 -28.57 27.40 -0.23
CA THR A 604 -28.81 28.75 0.28
C THR A 604 -27.98 29.71 -0.59
N PRO A 605 -28.63 30.58 -1.39
CA PRO A 605 -27.93 31.50 -2.27
C PRO A 605 -26.85 32.28 -1.52
N ASP A 606 -25.71 32.47 -2.18
CA ASP A 606 -24.59 33.28 -1.68
C ASP A 606 -23.96 32.77 -0.36
N HIS A 607 -24.30 31.55 0.06
CA HIS A 607 -23.78 30.93 1.30
C HIS A 607 -23.34 29.47 1.14
N VAL A 608 -24.27 28.57 0.83
CA VAL A 608 -24.03 27.13 0.88
C VAL A 608 -24.72 26.44 -0.28
N LYS A 609 -24.01 25.56 -0.98
CA LYS A 609 -24.52 24.77 -2.11
C LYS A 609 -24.49 23.29 -1.75
N LEU A 610 -25.62 22.60 -1.91
CA LEU A 610 -25.72 21.16 -1.70
C LEU A 610 -25.23 20.42 -2.96
N LEU A 611 -24.04 19.84 -2.90
CA LEU A 611 -23.45 19.11 -4.03
C LEU A 611 -24.04 17.71 -4.16
N TRP A 612 -24.28 17.05 -3.04
CA TRP A 612 -24.85 15.71 -3.01
C TRP A 612 -25.58 15.44 -1.70
N LYS A 613 -26.60 14.59 -1.77
CA LYS A 613 -27.32 14.08 -0.61
C LYS A 613 -27.65 12.61 -0.79
N ASP A 614 -27.54 11.84 0.29
CA ASP A 614 -27.91 10.43 0.30
C ASP A 614 -29.40 10.27 -0.02
N ALA A 615 -29.70 9.63 -1.14
CA ALA A 615 -31.06 9.37 -1.61
C ALA A 615 -31.85 8.45 -0.67
N ARG A 616 -31.17 7.69 0.20
CA ARG A 616 -31.82 6.82 1.19
C ARG A 616 -32.42 7.61 2.33
N ASN A 617 -31.90 8.83 2.60
CA ASN A 617 -32.36 9.71 3.67
C ASN A 617 -32.35 9.02 5.05
N VAL A 618 -31.28 8.27 5.34
CA VAL A 618 -31.12 7.49 6.58
C VAL A 618 -30.12 8.19 7.48
N GLY A 619 -30.55 8.56 8.68
CA GLY A 619 -29.68 9.10 9.71
C GLY A 619 -28.70 8.08 10.29
N TRP A 620 -27.67 8.57 10.97
CA TRP A 620 -26.77 7.72 11.74
C TRP A 620 -27.52 7.06 12.91
N LYS A 621 -27.00 5.95 13.43
CA LYS A 621 -27.58 5.23 14.58
C LYS A 621 -26.73 5.47 15.81
N ASP A 622 -27.39 5.55 16.97
CA ASP A 622 -26.72 5.68 18.27
C ASP A 622 -25.69 4.57 18.46
N LYS A 623 -24.54 4.91 19.06
CA LYS A 623 -23.47 3.96 19.43
C LYS A 623 -23.11 2.99 18.30
N THR A 624 -23.07 3.50 17.07
CA THR A 624 -22.77 2.73 15.86
C THR A 624 -21.62 3.38 15.13
N SER A 625 -20.59 2.59 14.82
CA SER A 625 -19.43 3.06 14.08
C SER A 625 -19.63 3.01 12.57
N TYR A 626 -19.18 4.07 11.91
CA TYR A 626 -19.17 4.20 10.47
C TYR A 626 -17.79 4.63 10.01
N ARG A 627 -17.28 4.09 8.90
CA ARG A 627 -16.01 4.57 8.31
C ARG A 627 -16.26 5.36 7.04
N TRP A 628 -15.68 6.55 6.95
CA TRP A 628 -15.72 7.36 5.74
C TRP A 628 -14.40 7.27 4.97
N PHE A 629 -14.48 7.47 3.65
CA PHE A 629 -13.33 7.62 2.76
C PHE A 629 -13.62 8.78 1.80
N LEU A 630 -12.88 9.88 1.95
CA LEU A 630 -12.83 11.01 1.05
C LEU A 630 -11.67 10.83 0.07
N GLN A 631 -11.92 11.16 -1.20
CA GLN A 631 -10.90 11.39 -2.20
C GLN A 631 -11.14 12.75 -2.83
N HIS A 632 -10.17 13.65 -2.72
CA HIS A 632 -10.24 15.00 -3.28
C HIS A 632 -9.03 15.26 -4.19
N ARG A 633 -9.29 15.63 -5.45
CA ARG A 633 -8.27 16.07 -6.42
C ARG A 633 -8.65 17.45 -6.97
N PRO A 634 -8.25 18.53 -6.27
CA PRO A 634 -8.47 19.91 -6.66
C PRO A 634 -8.20 20.27 -8.12
N ALA A 635 -7.08 19.77 -8.68
CA ALA A 635 -6.67 20.08 -10.05
C ALA A 635 -7.74 19.76 -11.10
N ASP A 636 -8.53 18.71 -10.90
CA ASP A 636 -9.65 18.32 -11.78
C ASP A 636 -11.03 18.61 -11.13
N GLY A 637 -11.07 19.12 -9.90
CA GLY A 637 -12.26 19.29 -9.07
C GLY A 637 -12.90 17.97 -8.62
N TYR A 638 -12.16 16.85 -8.64
CA TYR A 638 -12.71 15.53 -8.32
C TYR A 638 -12.99 15.38 -6.83
N ILE A 639 -14.21 15.02 -6.48
CA ILE A 639 -14.61 14.68 -5.11
C ILE A 639 -15.36 13.35 -5.13
N ARG A 640 -14.99 12.44 -4.23
CA ARG A 640 -15.77 11.22 -3.96
C ARG A 640 -15.72 10.87 -2.48
N VAL A 641 -16.88 10.61 -1.90
CA VAL A 641 -17.01 10.17 -0.51
C VAL A 641 -17.75 8.85 -0.44
N ARG A 642 -17.23 7.90 0.33
CA ARG A 642 -17.84 6.59 0.58
C ARG A 642 -17.99 6.38 2.08
N PHE A 643 -19.10 5.78 2.49
CA PHE A 643 -19.37 5.44 3.89
C PHE A 643 -19.65 3.95 4.04
N TYR A 644 -19.19 3.40 5.14
CA TYR A 644 -19.31 2.00 5.50
C TYR A 644 -19.92 1.85 6.90
N GLU A 645 -20.85 0.89 7.06
CA GLU A 645 -21.35 0.43 8.36
C GLU A 645 -20.83 -1.01 8.53
N GLY A 646 -19.87 -1.19 9.45
CA GLY A 646 -19.02 -2.39 9.45
C GLY A 646 -18.38 -2.62 8.06
N PRO A 647 -18.38 -3.86 7.52
CA PRO A 647 -17.78 -4.14 6.20
C PRO A 647 -18.67 -3.73 5.01
N GLN A 648 -19.89 -3.24 5.23
CA GLN A 648 -20.83 -2.94 4.16
C GLN A 648 -20.78 -1.46 3.78
N MET A 649 -20.49 -1.17 2.50
CA MET A 649 -20.65 0.18 1.97
C MET A 649 -22.13 0.56 1.98
N VAL A 650 -22.46 1.61 2.72
CA VAL A 650 -23.83 2.12 2.88
C VAL A 650 -24.10 3.30 1.94
N ALA A 651 -23.12 4.18 1.72
CA ALA A 651 -23.27 5.32 0.81
C ALA A 651 -22.04 5.51 -0.08
N ASP A 652 -22.26 6.00 -1.30
CA ASP A 652 -21.24 6.43 -2.24
C ASP A 652 -21.78 7.64 -3.00
N THR A 653 -21.07 8.76 -2.97
CA THR A 653 -21.44 9.96 -3.71
C THR A 653 -21.39 9.74 -5.22
N GLY A 654 -20.65 8.74 -5.68
CA GLY A 654 -20.13 8.70 -7.04
C GLY A 654 -19.10 9.81 -7.24
N VAL A 655 -18.82 10.12 -8.50
CA VAL A 655 -17.91 11.21 -8.85
C VAL A 655 -18.67 12.52 -8.85
N ILE A 656 -18.27 13.43 -7.97
CA ILE A 656 -18.68 14.83 -7.95
C ILE A 656 -17.54 15.66 -8.55
N ILE A 657 -17.88 16.66 -9.36
CA ILE A 657 -16.93 17.61 -9.92
C ILE A 657 -17.31 19.00 -9.43
N ASP A 658 -16.52 19.56 -8.53
CA ASP A 658 -16.66 20.92 -8.03
C ASP A 658 -15.26 21.48 -7.77
N ALA A 659 -15.05 22.76 -8.10
CA ALA A 659 -13.74 23.42 -8.05
C ALA A 659 -13.85 24.78 -7.35
N THR A 660 -14.80 24.89 -6.40
CA THR A 660 -15.04 26.12 -5.63
C THR A 660 -13.86 26.42 -4.71
N MET A 661 -13.37 25.40 -3.99
CA MET A 661 -12.09 25.44 -3.26
C MET A 661 -11.13 24.48 -3.94
N ARG A 662 -9.88 24.90 -4.17
CA ARG A 662 -8.87 24.12 -4.91
C ARG A 662 -7.75 23.59 -4.03
N GLY A 663 -8.13 22.98 -2.92
CA GLY A 663 -7.22 22.46 -1.92
C GLY A 663 -7.48 23.15 -0.60
N GLY A 664 -6.57 22.99 0.34
CA GLY A 664 -6.66 23.56 1.68
C GLY A 664 -6.62 22.50 2.77
N ARG A 665 -7.10 22.87 3.96
CA ARG A 665 -6.92 22.12 5.19
C ARG A 665 -8.04 21.10 5.45
N LEU A 666 -7.78 20.18 6.37
CA LEU A 666 -8.72 19.14 6.82
C LEU A 666 -9.19 19.41 8.25
N GLY A 667 -10.33 18.85 8.63
CA GLY A 667 -10.83 18.98 9.99
C GLY A 667 -12.10 18.21 10.27
N VAL A 668 -12.58 18.31 11.51
CA VAL A 668 -13.86 17.73 11.96
C VAL A 668 -14.90 18.83 12.20
N PHE A 669 -16.18 18.47 12.13
CA PHE A 669 -17.30 19.40 12.24
C PHE A 669 -18.38 18.86 13.18
N CYS A 670 -18.83 19.70 14.11
CA CYS A 670 -20.00 19.44 14.94
C CYS A 670 -20.97 20.61 14.87
N PHE A 671 -22.25 20.33 15.05
CA PHE A 671 -23.27 21.35 15.23
C PHE A 671 -24.42 20.78 16.08
N SER A 672 -24.49 21.20 17.34
CA SER A 672 -25.52 20.86 18.32
C SER A 672 -25.56 19.37 18.70
N GLN A 673 -24.43 18.66 18.64
CA GLN A 673 -24.34 17.24 18.99
C GLN A 673 -23.15 17.00 19.91
N GLU A 674 -23.39 16.28 21.01
CA GLU A 674 -22.38 15.92 22.02
C GLU A 674 -21.86 14.47 21.85
N ASN A 675 -20.73 14.16 22.49
CA ASN A 675 -20.11 12.83 22.57
C ASN A 675 -19.84 12.19 21.20
N ILE A 676 -19.28 12.98 20.29
CA ILE A 676 -18.88 12.52 18.96
C ILE A 676 -17.42 12.08 19.02
N ILE A 677 -17.13 10.93 18.41
CA ILE A 677 -15.79 10.38 18.27
C ILE A 677 -15.45 10.29 16.78
N TRP A 678 -14.33 10.91 16.40
CA TRP A 678 -13.66 10.73 15.13
C TRP A 678 -12.37 9.94 15.38
N ALA A 679 -12.46 8.62 15.30
CA ALA A 679 -11.37 7.69 15.63
C ALA A 679 -10.58 7.25 14.40
N ASN A 680 -9.34 6.80 14.61
CA ASN A 680 -8.46 6.23 13.57
C ASN A 680 -8.45 7.08 12.30
N LEU A 681 -8.29 8.39 12.48
CA LEU A 681 -8.11 9.38 11.43
C LEU A 681 -6.83 9.05 10.65
N ARG A 682 -6.93 9.14 9.33
CA ARG A 682 -5.79 9.02 8.40
C ARG A 682 -6.00 9.92 7.21
N TYR A 683 -5.01 10.74 6.88
CA TYR A 683 -4.90 11.38 5.58
C TYR A 683 -3.65 10.87 4.85
N ARG A 684 -3.67 10.95 3.51
CA ARG A 684 -2.51 10.73 2.66
C ARG A 684 -2.50 11.73 1.52
N CYS A 685 -1.34 12.31 1.22
CA CYS A 685 -1.16 13.14 0.04
C CYS A 685 -1.36 12.27 -1.21
N ASN A 686 -2.26 12.70 -2.09
CA ASN A 686 -2.52 12.00 -3.32
C ASN A 686 -3.03 12.96 -4.39
N GLY A 687 -2.14 13.40 -5.27
CA GLY A 687 -2.48 14.20 -6.45
C GLY A 687 -2.92 13.36 -7.66
N THR A 688 -2.73 12.03 -7.63
CA THR A 688 -2.94 11.19 -8.81
C THR A 688 -4.42 10.85 -9.05
N THR A 689 -4.93 11.15 -10.25
CA THR A 689 -6.28 10.75 -10.68
C THR A 689 -6.27 9.30 -11.18
N THR A 690 -6.37 8.32 -10.27
CA THR A 690 -6.16 6.89 -10.60
C THR A 690 -7.27 6.22 -11.41
N GLN A 691 -8.39 6.89 -11.76
CA GLN A 691 -9.43 6.26 -12.59
C GLN A 691 -10.01 7.17 -13.67
N THR A 692 -9.81 6.70 -14.92
CA THR A 692 -10.57 6.96 -16.17
C THR A 692 -10.11 8.10 -17.11
N ASN A 693 -8.98 7.85 -17.77
CA ASN A 693 -8.78 8.30 -19.17
C ASN A 693 -9.95 7.89 -20.11
N THR A 694 -10.80 6.92 -19.72
CA THR A 694 -12.04 6.57 -20.45
C THR A 694 -13.18 7.57 -20.27
N HIS A 695 -13.33 8.25 -19.13
CA HIS A 695 -14.34 9.30 -18.95
C HIS A 695 -13.82 10.67 -19.40
N ARG A 696 -12.50 10.91 -19.31
CA ARG A 696 -11.85 12.10 -19.90
C ARG A 696 -12.11 12.19 -21.41
N VAL A 697 -12.06 11.05 -22.13
CA VAL A 697 -12.39 10.99 -23.57
C VAL A 697 -13.88 11.22 -23.85
N GLN A 698 -14.80 10.69 -23.04
CA GLN A 698 -16.25 10.94 -23.21
C GLN A 698 -16.64 12.41 -22.95
N TYR A 699 -16.00 13.07 -21.99
CA TYR A 699 -16.26 14.46 -21.64
C TYR A 699 -15.61 15.47 -22.59
N THR A 700 -14.42 15.19 -23.12
CA THR A 700 -13.81 16.04 -24.15
C THR A 700 -14.69 16.06 -25.41
N LEU A 701 -15.27 14.90 -25.77
CA LEU A 701 -16.28 14.80 -26.85
C LEU A 701 -17.57 15.59 -26.56
N HIS A 702 -18.05 15.63 -25.31
CA HIS A 702 -19.25 16.42 -24.96
C HIS A 702 -18.99 17.93 -24.92
N LYS A 703 -17.81 18.38 -24.46
CA LYS A 703 -17.41 19.80 -24.54
C LYS A 703 -17.24 20.25 -25.98
N GLU A 704 -16.60 19.46 -26.85
CA GLU A 704 -16.47 19.81 -28.28
C GLU A 704 -17.83 19.85 -28.99
N LEU A 705 -18.74 18.92 -28.71
CA LEU A 705 -20.11 18.91 -29.26
C LEU A 705 -20.95 20.11 -28.78
N ALA A 706 -20.86 20.48 -27.50
CA ALA A 706 -21.57 21.64 -26.95
C ALA A 706 -21.03 22.97 -27.52
N THR A 707 -19.73 23.05 -27.79
CA THR A 707 -19.10 24.23 -28.39
C THR A 707 -19.43 24.34 -29.89
N HIS A 708 -19.50 23.22 -30.62
CA HIS A 708 -19.95 23.20 -32.02
C HIS A 708 -21.45 23.52 -32.16
N LEU A 709 -22.30 23.08 -31.23
CA LEU A 709 -23.74 23.40 -31.25
C LEU A 709 -24.04 24.87 -30.93
N ARG A 710 -23.17 25.57 -30.18
CA ARG A 710 -23.26 27.03 -29.95
C ARG A 710 -22.75 27.87 -31.11
N LEU A 711 -21.89 27.34 -31.97
CA LEU A 711 -21.39 28.01 -33.17
C LEU A 711 -22.31 27.83 -34.40
N LEU A 712 -23.29 26.92 -34.32
CA LEU A 712 -24.27 26.63 -35.37
C LEU A 712 -25.69 27.16 -35.07
N ALA A 713 -25.89 27.87 -33.95
CA ALA A 713 -27.16 28.45 -33.52
C ALA A 713 -27.24 29.96 -33.80
#